data_AF-A0A7V2IPA4-F1
#
_entry.id   AF-A0A7V2IPA4-F1
#
_cell.length_a   1.000
_cell.length_b   1.000
_cell.length_c   1.000
_cell.angle_alpha   90.00
_cell.angle_beta   90.00
_cell.angle_gamma   90.00
#
_symmetry.space_group_name_H-M   'P 1'
#
loop_
_entity.id
_entity.type
_entity.pdbx_description
1 polymer ?
#
loop_
_entity_poly.entity_id
_entity_poly.type
_entity_poly.pdbx_seq_one_letter_code
_entity_poly.pdbx_strand_id
1 'polypeptide(L)'
;MSSVLGSLNEQLSSLVVDGRLQPGRLLGRPFNVAVMDIDVTGRLYGQNGFRFAATSANVDPGVLERAAQRVRHLEKLKPGAACGAAIRLGYDDHLEVMDAADCVHRLSDPRWRILCEVFWPHLSEDLFDIIRKERSLVSPNALDHLTRCSENGHDRVLTRHALAIVYHNLALAEEIRYLIRQQDQWPETHWHKAMTYWAETLETARFWDYLRDRAAEFDHPRFRPDDVDEAFRCQIAAVILGFNGLFAPTYARMGNQSMYERHHKLITGSGMRQPAVDGCLVTMVRDLTQHQLEPLLRLARNPEGREYYEASGITTPSASVVAVQYACPRCGFCFAWNGTTCGHCGFSVAMGLRGAKTKTKKAKTFVAQGKVPWQSFASFYDPIMTEAEMVFRFLERQLGIRKDLILQAEFDALAEVVLGGLNNRIDYDKDTQPAILYSLITTRRLMTLPLSRAMQHKLDQAYQRDLRSLYGDIDVPADLDVTQCWFLEGEPADPASSVSIPTHRILNETIVSVQYRTRHILVPRSKVAKDRHDGRIKDADVPQKRLGGGAKHGEVQQAVDAQRQLQEQVRRRRDQEVHKHQAACAAEIERFNATVASQEQQDRALLEKQEAQRKQRTAKLGADYEAAVKKIHAHFASGLAQAERAYEVARGEITGSRGLVRVTLPVVGLSVLAVAGAALAVSSALGVGPERVFPAAIVGLLIGAGIDKVIRTRRLARARLPLRAVQGQRDQKIADLDARRDSALATIEADFRSAVADAQGRLESNDAQRRDIEARFEPAIRKSTEQADAEIARIDAEIQRLWRSLNNKIKPESHKMQYPVYRKAKSSGYHDGADPSPDRQNTQLQRFLNSLSDQEKMLLARLSQTMPEQQFGRLLEAVAEQPPGSRLLFLLHFMTGH
;
A
#
# COMPACT_ATOMS: atom_id res chain seq x y z
N MET A 1 -28.17 -7.59 -9.11
CA MET A 1 -26.70 -7.78 -8.99
C MET A 1 -25.86 -6.70 -9.67
N SER A 2 -26.44 -5.63 -10.22
CA SER A 2 -25.71 -4.49 -10.82
C SER A 2 -25.20 -3.44 -9.81
N SER A 3 -25.76 -3.39 -8.58
CA SER A 3 -25.44 -2.33 -7.60
C SER A 3 -24.19 -2.56 -6.73
N VAL A 4 -23.57 -3.75 -6.76
CA VAL A 4 -22.43 -4.09 -5.88
C VAL A 4 -21.07 -3.82 -6.56
N LEU A 5 -21.04 -3.72 -7.89
CA LEU A 5 -19.80 -3.68 -8.67
C LEU A 5 -19.23 -2.26 -8.90
N GLY A 6 -19.97 -1.20 -8.57
CA GLY A 6 -19.48 0.19 -8.65
C GLY A 6 -18.71 0.68 -7.40
N SER A 7 -18.90 0.01 -6.25
CA SER A 7 -18.63 0.60 -4.93
C SER A 7 -17.15 0.73 -4.54
N LEU A 8 -16.21 -0.07 -5.08
CA LEU A 8 -14.93 -0.30 -4.40
C LEU A 8 -13.70 0.41 -5.01
N ASN A 9 -13.66 0.72 -6.31
CA ASN A 9 -12.64 1.67 -6.81
C ASN A 9 -12.99 3.11 -6.42
N GLU A 10 -14.29 3.37 -6.33
CA GLU A 10 -14.83 4.54 -5.69
C GLU A 10 -14.31 4.65 -4.25
N GLN A 11 -14.00 3.57 -3.53
CA GLN A 11 -13.50 3.68 -2.14
C GLN A 11 -12.11 4.31 -2.01
N LEU A 12 -11.12 4.01 -2.85
CA LEU A 12 -9.81 4.70 -2.76
C LEU A 12 -9.77 6.01 -3.53
N SER A 13 -10.45 6.06 -4.68
CA SER A 13 -10.65 7.32 -5.41
C SER A 13 -11.51 8.30 -4.59
N SER A 14 -12.35 7.79 -3.68
CA SER A 14 -13.05 8.63 -2.70
C SER A 14 -12.17 8.95 -1.51
N LEU A 15 -11.32 8.04 -1.01
CA LEU A 15 -10.40 8.39 0.07
C LEU A 15 -9.43 9.50 -0.36
N VAL A 16 -9.06 9.57 -1.64
CA VAL A 16 -8.14 10.58 -2.18
C VAL A 16 -8.89 11.56 -3.07
N VAL A 17 -9.24 12.73 -2.55
CA VAL A 17 -9.81 13.85 -3.32
C VAL A 17 -8.69 14.86 -3.60
N ASP A 18 -8.51 15.21 -4.88
CA ASP A 18 -7.44 16.13 -5.34
C ASP A 18 -6.02 15.72 -4.89
N GLY A 19 -5.75 14.42 -4.88
CA GLY A 19 -4.45 13.87 -4.46
C GLY A 19 -4.21 13.93 -2.94
N ARG A 20 -5.24 14.27 -2.14
CA ARG A 20 -5.16 14.33 -0.67
C ARG A 20 -6.09 13.31 -0.03
N LEU A 21 -5.54 12.56 0.91
CA LEU A 21 -6.29 11.61 1.72
C LEU A 21 -7.28 12.37 2.61
N GLN A 22 -8.54 11.95 2.62
CA GLN A 22 -9.65 12.58 3.34
C GLN A 22 -9.89 11.81 4.65
N PRO A 23 -9.46 12.33 5.82
CA PRO A 23 -9.54 11.59 7.07
C PRO A 23 -10.97 11.22 7.45
N GLY A 24 -11.95 12.09 7.18
CA GLY A 24 -13.37 11.82 7.43
C GLY A 24 -13.90 10.59 6.68
N ARG A 25 -13.43 10.35 5.45
CA ARG A 25 -13.78 9.15 4.67
C ARG A 25 -13.05 7.91 5.19
N LEU A 26 -11.79 8.05 5.60
CA LEU A 26 -11.02 6.96 6.21
C LEU A 26 -11.68 6.48 7.50
N LEU A 27 -12.01 7.41 8.40
CA LEU A 27 -12.71 7.11 9.65
C LEU A 27 -14.13 6.61 9.40
N GLY A 28 -14.75 6.94 8.27
CA GLY A 28 -16.06 6.41 7.88
C GLY A 28 -16.07 4.94 7.48
N ARG A 29 -14.90 4.32 7.27
CA ARG A 29 -14.82 2.90 6.91
C ARG A 29 -15.25 2.03 8.11
N PRO A 30 -16.02 0.95 7.85
CA PRO A 30 -16.33 -0.02 8.89
C PRO A 30 -15.07 -0.76 9.34
N PHE A 31 -15.01 -1.10 10.62
CA PHE A 31 -13.99 -1.99 11.16
C PHE A 31 -14.23 -3.46 10.76
N ASN A 32 -15.35 -3.76 10.10
CA ASN A 32 -15.87 -5.12 9.89
C ASN A 32 -16.04 -5.89 11.21
N VAL A 33 -16.39 -5.15 12.27
CA VAL A 33 -16.77 -5.66 13.58
C VAL A 33 -18.17 -5.15 13.88
N ALA A 34 -19.10 -6.06 14.13
CA ALA A 34 -20.42 -5.75 14.62
C ALA A 34 -20.42 -5.94 16.14
N VAL A 35 -20.74 -4.88 16.89
CA VAL A 35 -20.94 -4.96 18.33
C VAL A 35 -22.44 -5.05 18.60
N MET A 36 -22.93 -6.20 19.04
CA MET A 36 -24.37 -6.44 19.25
C MET A 36 -25.24 -6.05 18.03
N ASP A 37 -24.83 -6.52 16.84
CA ASP A 37 -25.43 -6.19 15.52
C ASP A 37 -25.29 -4.74 15.08
N ILE A 38 -24.43 -3.95 15.74
CA ILE A 38 -24.14 -2.58 15.34
C ILE A 38 -22.80 -2.55 14.61
N ASP A 39 -22.82 -2.19 13.33
CA ASP A 39 -21.59 -1.94 12.57
C ASP A 39 -20.83 -0.74 13.12
N VAL A 40 -19.58 -0.97 13.51
CA VAL A 40 -18.72 0.08 14.08
C VAL A 40 -17.74 0.60 13.04
N THR A 41 -17.55 1.92 13.04
CA THR A 41 -16.62 2.63 12.15
C THR A 41 -15.61 3.45 12.97
N GLY A 42 -14.56 3.95 12.32
CA GLY A 42 -13.63 4.92 12.91
C GLY A 42 -14.26 6.26 13.31
N ARG A 43 -15.52 6.52 12.97
CA ARG A 43 -16.27 7.72 13.41
C ARG A 43 -16.81 7.60 14.84
N LEU A 44 -16.58 6.50 15.54
CA LEU A 44 -17.19 6.21 16.83
C LEU A 44 -17.06 7.36 17.85
N TYR A 45 -15.86 7.93 18.04
CA TYR A 45 -15.67 9.10 18.92
C TYR A 45 -16.38 10.35 18.40
N GLY A 46 -16.34 10.58 17.09
CA GLY A 46 -17.01 11.71 16.46
C GLY A 46 -18.53 11.64 16.61
N GLN A 47 -19.10 10.42 16.52
CA GLN A 47 -20.53 10.07 16.60
C GLN A 47 -21.04 9.83 18.01
N ASN A 48 -20.19 10.01 19.00
CA ASN A 48 -20.57 9.79 20.38
C ASN A 48 -21.57 10.87 20.83
N GLY A 49 -22.79 10.48 21.21
CA GLY A 49 -23.82 11.43 21.63
C GLY A 49 -23.42 12.26 22.86
N PHE A 50 -22.64 11.69 23.79
CA PHE A 50 -22.18 12.39 24.99
C PHE A 50 -21.26 13.59 24.66
N ARG A 51 -20.53 13.50 23.55
CA ARG A 51 -19.72 14.59 22.99
C ARG A 51 -20.56 15.84 22.69
N PHE A 52 -21.70 15.65 22.05
CA PHE A 52 -22.61 16.74 21.68
C PHE A 52 -23.44 17.23 22.88
N ALA A 53 -23.82 16.33 23.78
CA ALA A 53 -24.47 16.69 25.03
C ALA A 53 -23.55 17.44 26.01
N ALA A 54 -22.22 17.34 25.82
CA ALA A 54 -21.17 17.90 26.67
C ALA A 54 -21.28 17.42 28.14
N THR A 55 -21.62 16.14 28.33
CA THR A 55 -21.77 15.47 29.62
C THR A 55 -20.81 14.28 29.75
N SER A 56 -20.52 13.86 30.98
CA SER A 56 -19.85 12.57 31.21
C SER A 56 -20.78 11.39 30.90
N ALA A 57 -20.23 10.20 30.70
CA ALA A 57 -20.98 8.99 30.40
C ALA A 57 -21.77 8.42 31.59
N ASN A 58 -21.32 8.70 32.83
CA ASN A 58 -22.00 8.32 34.07
C ASN A 58 -23.01 9.38 34.56
N VAL A 59 -23.38 10.34 33.71
CA VAL A 59 -24.31 11.42 34.07
C VAL A 59 -25.71 10.87 34.36
N ASP A 60 -26.41 11.50 35.31
CA ASP A 60 -27.82 11.21 35.60
C ASP A 60 -28.69 11.26 34.32
N PRO A 61 -29.60 10.28 34.10
CA PRO A 61 -30.45 10.24 32.91
C PRO A 61 -31.29 11.50 32.69
N GLY A 62 -31.78 12.15 33.75
CA GLY A 62 -32.56 13.39 33.65
C GLY A 62 -31.70 14.60 33.26
N VAL A 63 -30.43 14.62 33.66
CA VAL A 63 -29.46 15.62 33.18
C VAL A 63 -29.12 15.36 31.70
N LEU A 64 -28.91 14.10 31.31
CA LEU A 64 -28.66 13.72 29.91
C LEU A 64 -29.81 14.13 28.99
N GLU A 65 -31.06 13.84 29.37
CA GLU A 65 -32.24 14.18 28.57
C GLU A 65 -32.38 15.71 28.39
N ARG A 66 -32.13 16.49 29.45
CA ARG A 66 -32.10 17.96 29.34
C ARG A 66 -30.99 18.44 28.42
N ALA A 67 -29.79 17.85 28.50
CA ALA A 67 -28.70 18.15 27.58
C ALA A 67 -29.06 17.80 26.13
N ALA A 68 -29.74 16.67 25.93
CA ALA A 68 -30.20 16.23 24.63
C ALA A 68 -31.26 17.15 24.01
N GLN A 69 -32.19 17.63 24.82
CA GLN A 69 -33.18 18.63 24.42
C GLN A 69 -32.51 19.96 24.03
N ARG A 70 -31.46 20.39 24.75
CA ARG A 70 -30.68 21.58 24.37
C ARG A 70 -30.00 21.39 23.00
N VAL A 71 -29.38 20.25 22.73
CA VAL A 71 -28.76 19.94 21.42
C VAL A 71 -29.81 20.01 20.31
N ARG A 72 -30.95 19.35 20.49
CA ARG A 72 -32.06 19.38 19.52
C ARG A 72 -32.59 20.79 19.29
N HIS A 73 -32.64 21.63 20.33
CA HIS A 73 -33.06 23.02 20.21
C HIS A 73 -32.02 23.86 19.44
N LEU A 74 -30.74 23.71 19.74
CA LEU A 74 -29.66 24.41 19.03
C LEU A 74 -29.63 24.07 17.53
N GLU A 75 -29.76 22.78 17.18
CA GLU A 75 -29.82 22.35 15.77
C GLU A 75 -31.06 22.89 15.05
N LYS A 76 -32.21 22.98 15.73
CA LYS A 76 -33.42 23.62 15.17
C LYS A 76 -33.23 25.12 14.94
N LEU A 77 -32.53 25.82 15.83
CA LEU A 77 -32.28 27.26 15.69
C LEU A 77 -31.30 27.56 14.56
N LYS A 78 -30.22 26.77 14.46
CA LYS A 78 -29.21 26.91 13.40
C LYS A 78 -28.55 25.54 13.17
N PRO A 79 -28.75 24.93 11.98
CA PRO A 79 -28.09 23.68 11.63
C PRO A 79 -26.57 23.77 11.83
N GLY A 80 -26.00 22.80 12.55
CA GLY A 80 -24.59 22.74 12.92
C GLY A 80 -24.20 23.57 14.14
N ALA A 81 -25.12 24.29 14.79
CA ALA A 81 -24.79 25.06 15.99
C ALA A 81 -24.40 24.16 17.18
N ALA A 82 -24.96 22.95 17.29
CA ALA A 82 -24.58 22.04 18.36
C ALA A 82 -23.16 21.50 18.17
N CYS A 83 -22.68 21.38 16.93
CA CYS A 83 -21.27 21.04 16.66
C CYS A 83 -20.30 22.08 17.26
N GLY A 84 -20.68 23.37 17.32
CA GLY A 84 -19.88 24.41 17.96
C GLY A 84 -19.90 24.39 19.50
N ALA A 85 -20.87 23.68 20.10
CA ALA A 85 -20.99 23.48 21.54
C ALA A 85 -20.41 22.12 22.01
N ALA A 86 -20.11 21.22 21.08
CA ALA A 86 -19.59 19.90 21.36
C ALA A 86 -18.17 19.94 21.96
N ILE A 87 -17.83 18.91 22.74
CA ILE A 87 -16.44 18.70 23.20
C ILE A 87 -15.56 18.30 22.01
N ARG A 88 -14.46 19.04 21.79
CA ARG A 88 -13.54 18.79 20.69
C ARG A 88 -12.66 17.57 20.93
N LEU A 89 -12.36 16.82 19.87
CA LEU A 89 -11.51 15.63 19.88
C LEU A 89 -10.06 15.94 19.44
N GLY A 90 -9.82 17.15 18.90
CA GLY A 90 -8.50 17.59 18.41
C GLY A 90 -8.27 17.38 16.92
N TYR A 91 -9.22 16.74 16.25
CA TYR A 91 -9.25 16.49 14.79
C TYR A 91 -10.63 16.76 14.17
N ASP A 92 -11.47 17.54 14.86
CA ASP A 92 -12.85 17.86 14.46
C ASP A 92 -12.94 18.49 13.07
N ASP A 93 -11.92 19.26 12.67
CA ASP A 93 -11.83 19.93 11.37
C ASP A 93 -11.75 18.93 10.19
N HIS A 94 -11.52 17.66 10.48
CA HIS A 94 -11.44 16.56 9.51
C HIS A 94 -12.60 15.57 9.61
N LEU A 95 -13.54 15.80 10.53
CA LEU A 95 -14.78 15.03 10.61
C LEU A 95 -15.81 15.62 9.65
N GLU A 96 -16.52 14.77 8.93
CA GLU A 96 -17.67 15.22 8.15
C GLU A 96 -18.74 15.78 9.08
N VAL A 97 -19.46 16.82 8.62
CA VAL A 97 -20.57 17.42 9.38
C VAL A 97 -21.60 16.33 9.62
N MET A 98 -21.90 16.12 10.89
CA MET A 98 -22.83 15.09 11.34
C MET A 98 -24.04 15.74 11.98
N ASP A 99 -25.18 15.05 11.86
CA ASP A 99 -26.39 15.45 12.57
C ASP A 99 -26.19 15.18 14.07
N ALA A 100 -25.88 16.25 14.80
CA ALA A 100 -25.69 16.21 16.24
C ALA A 100 -26.97 15.79 16.98
N ALA A 101 -28.15 16.13 16.44
CA ALA A 101 -29.43 15.74 17.02
C ALA A 101 -29.65 14.23 16.87
N ASP A 102 -29.29 13.64 15.72
CA ASP A 102 -29.32 12.19 15.51
C ASP A 102 -28.35 11.46 16.45
N CYS A 103 -27.10 11.93 16.57
CA CYS A 103 -26.09 11.30 17.45
C CYS A 103 -26.56 11.22 18.90
N VAL A 104 -27.21 12.27 19.39
CA VAL A 104 -27.79 12.30 20.73
C VAL A 104 -29.07 11.47 20.82
N HIS A 105 -29.93 11.50 19.80
CA HIS A 105 -31.14 10.68 19.77
C HIS A 105 -30.82 9.18 19.87
N ARG A 106 -29.75 8.73 19.20
CA ARG A 106 -29.28 7.34 19.26
C ARG A 106 -28.89 6.87 20.66
N LEU A 107 -28.59 7.76 21.61
CA LEU A 107 -28.39 7.39 23.02
C LEU A 107 -29.66 6.83 23.69
N SER A 108 -30.83 6.96 23.04
CA SER A 108 -32.07 6.31 23.48
C SER A 108 -32.08 4.80 23.20
N ASP A 109 -31.22 4.31 22.30
CA ASP A 109 -31.01 2.86 22.11
C ASP A 109 -29.96 2.38 23.11
N PRO A 110 -30.29 1.47 24.06
CA PRO A 110 -29.37 1.02 25.09
C PRO A 110 -28.13 0.31 24.54
N ARG A 111 -28.23 -0.39 23.39
CA ARG A 111 -27.06 -1.05 22.78
C ARG A 111 -26.07 -0.04 22.21
N TRP A 112 -26.57 1.03 21.58
CA TRP A 112 -25.71 2.11 21.11
C TRP A 112 -25.19 2.96 22.27
N ARG A 113 -26.03 3.21 23.27
CA ARG A 113 -25.66 3.97 24.47
C ARG A 113 -24.49 3.33 25.21
N ILE A 114 -24.56 2.04 25.54
CA ILE A 114 -23.46 1.38 26.26
C ILE A 114 -22.16 1.37 25.44
N LEU A 115 -22.26 1.22 24.12
CA LEU A 115 -21.11 1.35 23.22
C LEU A 115 -20.53 2.78 23.28
N CYS A 116 -21.37 3.82 23.25
CA CYS A 116 -20.92 5.19 23.45
C CYS A 116 -20.33 5.44 24.85
N GLU A 117 -20.88 4.83 25.90
CA GLU A 117 -20.36 4.91 27.26
C GLU A 117 -18.94 4.33 27.33
N VAL A 118 -18.69 3.16 26.72
CA VAL A 118 -17.32 2.59 26.63
C VAL A 118 -16.35 3.52 25.90
N PHE A 119 -16.79 4.29 24.91
CA PHE A 119 -15.91 5.21 24.17
C PHE A 119 -16.04 6.67 24.63
N TRP A 120 -16.46 6.91 25.87
CA TRP A 120 -16.54 8.24 26.48
C TRP A 120 -16.18 8.23 27.98
N PRO A 121 -15.54 9.28 28.53
CA PRO A 121 -15.08 9.24 29.92
C PRO A 121 -16.23 9.15 30.95
N HIS A 122 -16.08 8.25 31.93
CA HIS A 122 -16.90 8.15 33.14
C HIS A 122 -16.19 8.87 34.30
N LEU A 123 -16.41 10.17 34.43
CA LEU A 123 -15.71 11.02 35.40
C LEU A 123 -16.72 11.64 36.36
N SER A 124 -16.28 12.01 37.56
CA SER A 124 -17.10 12.87 38.42
C SER A 124 -17.35 14.22 37.72
N GLU A 125 -18.42 14.92 38.13
CA GLU A 125 -18.79 16.19 37.51
C GLU A 125 -17.67 17.23 37.65
N ASP A 126 -16.96 17.25 38.78
CA ASP A 126 -15.83 18.16 39.03
C ASP A 126 -14.66 17.91 38.06
N LEU A 127 -14.33 16.64 37.80
CA LEU A 127 -13.28 16.26 36.86
C LEU A 127 -13.70 16.53 35.42
N PHE A 128 -14.95 16.21 35.06
CA PHE A 128 -15.46 16.44 33.72
C PHE A 128 -15.66 17.93 33.42
N ASP A 129 -15.89 18.76 34.43
CA ASP A 129 -16.04 20.21 34.30
C ASP A 129 -14.80 20.89 33.71
N ILE A 130 -13.62 20.32 33.91
CA ILE A 130 -12.37 20.82 33.29
C ILE A 130 -12.43 20.62 31.77
N ILE A 131 -12.78 19.41 31.33
CA ILE A 131 -12.98 19.10 29.89
C ILE A 131 -14.08 19.99 29.31
N ARG A 132 -15.16 20.20 30.06
CA ARG A 132 -16.30 21.03 29.64
C ARG A 132 -15.94 22.51 29.50
N LYS A 133 -15.19 23.07 30.46
CA LYS A 133 -14.72 24.48 30.43
C LYS A 133 -13.79 24.72 29.25
N GLU A 134 -12.92 23.77 28.95
CA GLU A 134 -11.96 23.87 27.85
C GLU A 134 -12.54 23.45 26.50
N ARG A 135 -13.73 22.82 26.52
CA ARG A 135 -14.43 22.26 25.36
C ARG A 135 -13.52 21.34 24.53
N SER A 136 -12.62 20.61 25.17
CA SER A 136 -11.66 19.76 24.51
C SER A 136 -11.33 18.56 25.37
N LEU A 137 -11.49 17.37 24.81
CA LEU A 137 -11.16 16.10 25.45
C LEU A 137 -9.64 15.91 25.54
N VAL A 138 -8.89 16.48 24.61
CA VAL A 138 -7.44 16.31 24.44
C VAL A 138 -6.65 17.51 24.93
N SER A 139 -7.22 18.30 25.85
CA SER A 139 -6.52 19.47 26.36
C SER A 139 -5.39 19.08 27.33
N PRO A 140 -4.26 19.83 27.35
CA PRO A 140 -3.16 19.54 28.25
C PRO A 140 -3.56 19.57 29.74
N ASN A 141 -4.47 20.47 30.13
CA ASN A 141 -4.92 20.58 31.52
C ASN A 141 -5.82 19.41 31.93
N ALA A 142 -6.73 18.96 31.07
CA ALA A 142 -7.52 17.76 31.34
C ALA A 142 -6.61 16.54 31.49
N LEU A 143 -5.61 16.40 30.60
CA LEU A 143 -4.64 15.30 30.67
C LEU A 143 -3.79 15.35 31.94
N ASP A 144 -3.24 16.51 32.28
CA ASP A 144 -2.44 16.71 33.50
C ASP A 144 -3.27 16.39 34.75
N HIS A 145 -4.52 16.83 34.79
CA HIS A 145 -5.40 16.54 35.92
C HIS A 145 -5.72 15.05 36.05
N LEU A 146 -6.13 14.39 34.96
CA LEU A 146 -6.38 12.95 34.94
C LEU A 146 -5.15 12.12 35.33
N THR A 147 -3.94 12.57 34.94
CA THR A 147 -2.68 11.89 35.27
C THR A 147 -2.32 12.04 36.75
N ARG A 148 -2.72 13.15 37.39
CA ARG A 148 -2.50 13.41 38.82
C ARG A 148 -3.53 12.75 39.73
N CYS A 149 -4.68 12.35 39.18
CA CYS A 149 -5.71 11.63 39.92
C CYS A 149 -5.21 10.23 40.30
N SER A 150 -4.61 10.13 41.49
CA SER A 150 -4.19 8.87 42.10
C SER A 150 -5.25 8.42 43.10
N GLU A 151 -6.34 7.86 42.61
CA GLU A 151 -7.38 7.32 43.48
C GLU A 151 -7.23 5.79 43.59
N ASN A 152 -7.54 5.27 44.77
CA ASN A 152 -7.60 3.82 45.02
C ASN A 152 -9.00 3.32 44.67
N GLY A 153 -9.13 2.04 44.31
CA GLY A 153 -10.45 1.43 44.16
C GLY A 153 -11.10 1.64 42.78
N HIS A 154 -12.37 2.01 42.77
CA HIS A 154 -13.21 2.08 41.57
C HIS A 154 -12.83 3.26 40.68
N ASP A 155 -12.61 4.44 41.26
CA ASP A 155 -12.28 5.66 40.52
C ASP A 155 -10.95 5.55 39.78
N ARG A 156 -10.03 4.70 40.25
CA ARG A 156 -8.78 4.36 39.53
C ARG A 156 -9.07 3.74 38.16
N VAL A 157 -10.05 2.84 38.12
CA VAL A 157 -10.38 2.06 36.92
C VAL A 157 -11.04 2.98 35.89
N LEU A 158 -11.97 3.81 36.33
CA LEU A 158 -12.63 4.81 35.48
C LEU A 158 -11.65 5.90 35.02
N THR A 159 -10.72 6.33 35.87
CA THR A 159 -9.65 7.27 35.49
C THR A 159 -8.72 6.66 34.44
N ARG A 160 -8.34 5.38 34.56
CA ARG A 160 -7.53 4.68 33.54
C ARG A 160 -8.27 4.54 32.22
N HIS A 161 -9.57 4.22 32.27
CA HIS A 161 -10.43 4.20 31.10
C HIS A 161 -10.51 5.57 30.42
N ALA A 162 -10.68 6.64 31.19
CA ALA A 162 -10.65 8.02 30.68
C ALA A 162 -9.29 8.37 30.05
N LEU A 163 -8.17 8.01 30.67
CA LEU A 163 -6.84 8.17 30.10
C LEU A 163 -6.67 7.39 28.79
N ALA A 164 -7.22 6.17 28.70
CA ALA A 164 -7.22 5.37 27.48
C ALA A 164 -7.93 6.12 26.34
N ILE A 165 -9.10 6.70 26.62
CA ILE A 165 -9.88 7.48 25.65
C ILE A 165 -9.15 8.76 25.24
N VAL A 166 -8.63 9.53 26.19
CA VAL A 166 -7.92 10.80 25.93
C VAL A 166 -6.66 10.54 25.09
N TYR A 167 -5.83 9.57 25.48
CA TYR A 167 -4.63 9.22 24.71
C TYR A 167 -4.96 8.65 23.33
N HIS A 168 -6.04 7.89 23.19
CA HIS A 168 -6.46 7.39 21.88
C HIS A 168 -6.89 8.55 20.96
N ASN A 169 -7.64 9.54 21.47
CA ASN A 169 -8.01 10.72 20.68
C ASN A 169 -6.80 11.63 20.37
N LEU A 170 -5.84 11.78 21.29
CA LEU A 170 -4.57 12.45 21.02
C LEU A 170 -3.80 11.75 19.89
N ALA A 171 -3.68 10.43 19.97
CA ALA A 171 -3.02 9.63 18.96
C ALA A 171 -3.71 9.74 17.58
N LEU A 172 -5.05 9.71 17.54
CA LEU A 172 -5.82 9.94 16.32
C LEU A 172 -5.61 11.36 15.76
N ALA A 173 -5.57 12.38 16.62
CA ALA A 173 -5.32 13.75 16.17
C ALA A 173 -3.95 13.89 15.51
N GLU A 174 -2.93 13.29 16.12
CA GLU A 174 -1.56 13.27 15.59
C GLU A 174 -1.45 12.45 14.31
N GLU A 175 -2.10 11.28 14.25
CA GLU A 175 -2.17 10.44 13.05
C GLU A 175 -2.78 11.19 11.87
N ILE A 176 -3.90 11.88 12.12
CA ILE A 176 -4.59 12.65 11.10
C ILE A 176 -3.74 13.82 10.62
N ARG A 177 -3.08 14.55 11.54
CA ARG A 177 -2.13 15.62 11.19
C ARG A 177 -0.96 15.10 10.37
N TYR A 178 -0.44 13.92 10.70
CA TYR A 178 0.62 13.26 9.94
C TYR A 178 0.13 12.86 8.54
N LEU A 179 -1.05 12.24 8.43
CA LEU A 179 -1.69 11.86 7.15
C LEU A 179 -1.87 13.05 6.19
N ILE A 180 -2.28 14.20 6.73
CA ILE A 180 -2.49 15.44 5.95
C ILE A 180 -1.23 16.32 5.86
N ARG A 181 -0.08 15.86 6.39
CA ARG A 181 1.23 16.53 6.36
C ARG A 181 1.28 17.88 7.07
N GLN A 182 0.48 18.05 8.11
CA GLN A 182 0.67 19.15 9.06
C GLN A 182 1.81 18.86 10.06
N GLN A 183 2.29 17.62 10.09
CA GLN A 183 3.36 17.18 10.97
C GLN A 183 4.28 16.19 10.24
N ASP A 184 5.60 16.42 10.32
CA ASP A 184 6.60 15.59 9.63
C ASP A 184 6.98 14.33 10.42
N GLN A 185 6.86 14.41 11.75
CA GLN A 185 7.19 13.31 12.65
C GLN A 185 5.94 12.78 13.35
N TRP A 186 5.73 11.49 13.23
CA TRP A 186 4.68 10.79 13.94
C TRP A 186 5.06 10.57 15.42
N PRO A 187 4.24 11.01 16.40
CA PRO A 187 4.49 10.77 17.81
C PRO A 187 4.00 9.38 18.22
N GLU A 188 4.94 8.47 18.48
CA GLU A 188 4.65 7.08 18.87
C GLU A 188 4.05 6.93 20.27
N THR A 189 4.30 7.93 21.11
CA THR A 189 4.09 7.83 22.56
C THR A 189 2.61 7.74 22.93
N HIS A 190 1.72 8.45 22.25
CA HIS A 190 0.30 8.46 22.59
C HIS A 190 -0.42 7.18 22.18
N TRP A 191 -0.07 6.57 21.05
CA TRP A 191 -0.59 5.26 20.67
C TRP A 191 -0.22 4.17 21.67
N HIS A 192 1.04 4.11 22.10
CA HIS A 192 1.49 3.15 23.11
C HIS A 192 0.76 3.32 24.44
N LYS A 193 0.63 4.57 24.92
CA LYS A 193 -0.13 4.86 26.14
C LYS A 193 -1.60 4.48 26.00
N ALA A 194 -2.23 4.82 24.88
CA ALA A 194 -3.61 4.47 24.60
C ALA A 194 -3.83 2.94 24.65
N MET A 195 -3.01 2.17 23.93
CA MET A 195 -3.11 0.69 23.92
C MET A 195 -2.85 0.10 25.32
N THR A 196 -1.87 0.63 26.05
CA THR A 196 -1.55 0.18 27.42
C THR A 196 -2.74 0.39 28.36
N TYR A 197 -3.29 1.61 28.41
CA TYR A 197 -4.44 1.89 29.28
C TYR A 197 -5.71 1.14 28.85
N TRP A 198 -5.91 0.93 27.55
CA TRP A 198 -7.00 0.09 27.06
C TRP A 198 -6.85 -1.36 27.51
N ALA A 199 -5.67 -1.96 27.33
CA ALA A 199 -5.41 -3.32 27.77
C ALA A 199 -5.61 -3.46 29.30
N GLU A 200 -5.07 -2.54 30.10
CA GLU A 200 -5.28 -2.52 31.56
C GLU A 200 -6.76 -2.42 31.93
N THR A 201 -7.52 -1.56 31.24
CA THR A 201 -8.96 -1.36 31.49
C THR A 201 -9.74 -2.64 31.16
N LEU A 202 -9.50 -3.24 30.00
CA LEU A 202 -10.23 -4.44 29.54
C LEU A 202 -9.87 -5.71 30.32
N GLU A 203 -8.69 -5.78 30.95
CA GLU A 203 -8.33 -6.88 31.84
C GLU A 203 -8.83 -6.69 33.29
N THR A 204 -9.22 -5.47 33.66
CA THR A 204 -9.73 -5.20 35.02
C THR A 204 -11.19 -5.63 35.16
N ALA A 205 -11.44 -6.68 35.97
CA ALA A 205 -12.80 -7.20 36.22
C ALA A 205 -13.78 -6.12 36.72
N ARG A 206 -13.32 -5.22 37.60
CA ARG A 206 -14.13 -4.12 38.15
C ARG A 206 -14.70 -3.17 37.09
N PHE A 207 -14.04 -3.03 35.93
CA PHE A 207 -14.58 -2.24 34.83
C PHE A 207 -15.82 -2.91 34.22
N TRP A 208 -15.78 -4.24 34.08
CA TRP A 208 -16.90 -5.02 33.57
C TRP A 208 -18.03 -5.15 34.58
N ASP A 209 -17.73 -5.30 35.87
CA ASP A 209 -18.73 -5.21 36.95
C ASP A 209 -19.53 -3.91 36.83
N TYR A 210 -18.82 -2.79 36.68
CA TYR A 210 -19.43 -1.50 36.48
C TYR A 210 -20.31 -1.44 35.22
N LEU A 211 -19.83 -1.93 34.07
CA LEU A 211 -20.65 -1.94 32.85
C LEU A 211 -21.88 -2.86 32.97
N ARG A 212 -21.82 -3.93 33.77
CA ARG A 212 -22.99 -4.76 34.08
C ARG A 212 -24.02 -4.02 34.92
N ASP A 213 -23.58 -3.26 35.92
CA ASP A 213 -24.46 -2.41 36.71
C ASP A 213 -25.13 -1.36 35.80
N ARG A 214 -24.36 -0.74 34.90
CA ARG A 214 -24.89 0.18 33.88
C ARG A 214 -25.90 -0.49 32.96
N ALA A 215 -25.64 -1.72 32.51
CA ALA A 215 -26.55 -2.48 31.68
C ALA A 215 -27.87 -2.80 32.41
N ALA A 216 -27.79 -3.14 33.70
CA ALA A 216 -28.96 -3.40 34.54
C ALA A 216 -29.84 -2.15 34.71
N GLU A 217 -29.23 -0.96 34.84
CA GLU A 217 -29.96 0.30 34.94
C GLU A 217 -30.81 0.63 33.69
N PHE A 218 -30.46 0.11 32.51
CA PHE A 218 -31.26 0.36 31.30
C PHE A 218 -32.58 -0.41 31.27
N ASP A 219 -32.69 -1.51 32.04
CA ASP A 219 -33.86 -2.39 32.11
C ASP A 219 -34.49 -2.69 30.74
N HIS A 220 -33.65 -3.07 29.76
CA HIS A 220 -34.09 -3.23 28.38
C HIS A 220 -33.87 -4.66 27.86
N PRO A 221 -34.89 -5.35 27.31
CA PRO A 221 -34.80 -6.77 26.95
C PRO A 221 -33.76 -7.11 25.87
N ARG A 222 -33.43 -6.15 25.00
CA ARG A 222 -32.39 -6.26 23.96
C ARG A 222 -30.94 -6.18 24.47
N PHE A 223 -30.70 -5.82 25.73
CA PHE A 223 -29.36 -5.73 26.30
C PHE A 223 -29.40 -5.98 27.80
N ARG A 224 -28.91 -7.14 28.22
CA ARG A 224 -28.90 -7.62 29.59
C ARG A 224 -27.48 -7.57 30.16
N PRO A 225 -27.32 -7.58 31.50
CA PRO A 225 -26.01 -7.67 32.12
C PRO A 225 -25.15 -8.84 31.62
N ASP A 226 -25.76 -9.99 31.33
CA ASP A 226 -25.04 -11.18 30.82
C ASP A 226 -24.42 -10.97 29.43
N ASP A 227 -25.00 -10.08 28.60
CA ASP A 227 -24.48 -9.77 27.26
C ASP A 227 -23.11 -9.06 27.31
N VAL A 228 -22.78 -8.44 28.46
CA VAL A 228 -21.51 -7.75 28.70
C VAL A 228 -20.34 -8.75 28.69
N ASP A 229 -20.51 -9.92 29.31
CA ASP A 229 -19.42 -10.88 29.56
C ASP A 229 -19.07 -11.73 28.34
N GLU A 230 -20.06 -12.17 27.56
CA GLU A 230 -19.88 -13.18 26.52
C GLU A 230 -19.52 -12.56 25.17
N ALA A 231 -20.35 -11.63 24.66
CA ALA A 231 -20.18 -11.05 23.34
C ALA A 231 -19.48 -9.68 23.38
N PHE A 232 -19.93 -8.79 24.25
CA PHE A 232 -19.52 -7.39 24.23
C PHE A 232 -18.03 -7.23 24.57
N ARG A 233 -17.54 -7.88 25.63
CA ARG A 233 -16.13 -7.81 26.06
C ARG A 233 -15.13 -8.15 24.95
N CYS A 234 -15.37 -9.24 24.21
CA CYS A 234 -14.49 -9.66 23.12
C CYS A 234 -14.55 -8.69 21.92
N GLN A 235 -15.73 -8.17 21.61
CA GLN A 235 -15.96 -7.28 20.48
C GLN A 235 -15.33 -5.89 20.71
N ILE A 236 -15.34 -5.36 21.94
CA ILE A 236 -14.74 -4.05 22.26
C ILE A 236 -13.24 -4.01 21.97
N ALA A 237 -12.49 -5.06 22.33
CA ALA A 237 -11.07 -5.16 22.00
C ALA A 237 -10.84 -5.08 20.47
N ALA A 238 -11.68 -5.79 19.69
CA ALA A 238 -11.60 -5.76 18.24
C ALA A 238 -11.91 -4.36 17.66
N VAL A 239 -12.85 -3.61 18.25
CA VAL A 239 -13.14 -2.22 17.86
C VAL A 239 -11.94 -1.30 18.12
N ILE A 240 -11.30 -1.41 19.30
CA ILE A 240 -10.14 -0.57 19.64
C ILE A 240 -8.97 -0.83 18.69
N LEU A 241 -8.68 -2.11 18.41
CA LEU A 241 -7.67 -2.50 17.43
C LEU A 241 -8.07 -2.10 16.00
N GLY A 242 -9.37 -2.03 15.72
CA GLY A 242 -9.94 -1.62 14.45
C GLY A 242 -9.43 -0.26 13.96
N PHE A 243 -9.16 0.70 14.85
CA PHE A 243 -8.54 1.97 14.47
C PHE A 243 -7.16 1.78 13.83
N ASN A 244 -6.28 1.02 14.48
CA ASN A 244 -4.97 0.66 13.90
C ASN A 244 -5.13 -0.22 12.65
N GLY A 245 -6.13 -1.09 12.65
CA GLY A 245 -6.53 -1.92 11.51
C GLY A 245 -7.04 -1.12 10.31
N LEU A 246 -7.45 0.14 10.47
CA LEU A 246 -7.75 1.07 9.36
C LEU A 246 -6.50 1.74 8.80
N PHE A 247 -5.56 2.13 9.67
CA PHE A 247 -4.35 2.86 9.28
C PHE A 247 -3.31 1.94 8.64
N ALA A 248 -3.05 0.76 9.22
CA ALA A 248 -2.07 -0.18 8.70
C ALA A 248 -2.27 -0.52 7.20
N PRO A 249 -3.45 -1.01 6.75
CA PRO A 249 -3.65 -1.33 5.34
C PRO A 249 -3.66 -0.07 4.47
N THR A 250 -4.10 1.08 4.99
CA THR A 250 -3.99 2.37 4.30
C THR A 250 -2.52 2.73 4.03
N TYR A 251 -1.63 2.57 5.01
CA TYR A 251 -0.20 2.85 4.85
C TYR A 251 0.53 1.85 3.96
N ALA A 252 0.21 0.56 4.09
CA ALA A 252 0.75 -0.48 3.21
C ALA A 252 0.35 -0.22 1.76
N ARG A 253 -0.92 0.15 1.52
CA ARG A 253 -1.36 0.62 0.20
C ARG A 253 -0.49 1.79 -0.22
N MET A 254 -0.37 2.83 0.59
CA MET A 254 0.44 4.03 0.32
C MET A 254 1.93 3.79 0.02
N GLY A 255 2.42 2.55 0.15
CA GLY A 255 3.83 2.19 0.03
C GLY A 255 4.66 2.64 1.22
N ASN A 256 4.03 3.07 2.31
CA ASN A 256 4.71 3.51 3.54
C ASN A 256 4.89 2.32 4.49
N GLN A 257 5.84 1.45 4.15
CA GLN A 257 6.13 0.21 4.89
C GLN A 257 6.45 0.47 6.37
N SER A 258 7.21 1.53 6.67
CA SER A 258 7.55 1.91 8.05
C SER A 258 6.31 2.18 8.91
N MET A 259 5.32 2.92 8.37
CA MET A 259 4.08 3.20 9.11
C MET A 259 3.17 1.98 9.21
N TYR A 260 3.13 1.14 8.15
CA TYR A 260 2.45 -0.15 8.23
C TYR A 260 3.02 -1.00 9.39
N GLU A 261 4.35 -1.19 9.43
CA GLU A 261 5.01 -2.01 10.44
C GLU A 261 4.76 -1.48 11.85
N ARG A 262 4.66 -0.15 12.03
CA ARG A 262 4.33 0.47 13.31
C ARG A 262 2.92 0.11 13.77
N HIS A 263 1.90 0.30 12.93
CA HIS A 263 0.53 -0.07 13.33
C HIS A 263 0.37 -1.58 13.49
N HIS A 264 1.07 -2.38 12.69
CA HIS A 264 1.13 -3.83 12.88
C HIS A 264 1.73 -4.20 14.25
N LYS A 265 2.81 -3.53 14.66
CA LYS A 265 3.39 -3.68 16.02
C LYS A 265 2.45 -3.21 17.11
N LEU A 266 1.71 -2.11 16.92
CA LEU A 266 0.70 -1.65 17.87
C LEU A 266 -0.43 -2.67 18.05
N ILE A 267 -0.87 -3.33 16.97
CA ILE A 267 -1.90 -4.38 17.04
C ILE A 267 -1.37 -5.61 17.78
N THR A 268 -0.21 -6.13 17.34
CA THR A 268 0.39 -7.37 17.88
C THR A 268 0.96 -7.19 19.30
N GLY A 269 1.41 -6.00 19.65
CA GLY A 269 1.96 -5.61 20.96
C GLY A 269 0.98 -4.86 21.85
N SER A 270 -0.32 -4.83 21.51
CA SER A 270 -1.34 -4.06 22.24
C SER A 270 -1.57 -4.52 23.68
N GLY A 271 -1.16 -5.74 24.03
CA GLY A 271 -1.50 -6.38 25.32
C GLY A 271 -2.94 -6.88 25.39
N MET A 272 -3.72 -6.79 24.30
CA MET A 272 -5.08 -7.32 24.23
C MET A 272 -5.10 -8.83 23.98
N ARG A 273 -6.25 -9.46 24.25
CA ARG A 273 -6.43 -10.91 24.06
C ARG A 273 -6.19 -11.34 22.61
N GLN A 274 -5.49 -12.46 22.44
CA GLN A 274 -5.08 -12.97 21.13
C GLN A 274 -6.22 -13.12 20.10
N PRO A 275 -7.46 -13.56 20.45
CA PRO A 275 -8.54 -13.65 19.49
C PRO A 275 -8.93 -12.30 18.86
N ALA A 276 -8.85 -11.20 19.61
CA ALA A 276 -9.13 -9.86 19.08
C ALA A 276 -7.99 -9.38 18.16
N VAL A 277 -6.75 -9.66 18.54
CA VAL A 277 -5.55 -9.39 17.72
C VAL A 277 -5.65 -10.14 16.39
N ASP A 278 -5.91 -11.46 16.43
CA ASP A 278 -6.01 -12.30 15.25
C ASP A 278 -7.19 -11.87 14.36
N GLY A 279 -8.35 -11.58 14.95
CA GLY A 279 -9.50 -11.05 14.20
C GLY A 279 -9.19 -9.73 13.48
N CYS A 280 -8.50 -8.79 14.15
CA CYS A 280 -8.07 -7.54 13.53
C CYS A 280 -7.09 -7.77 12.37
N LEU A 281 -6.09 -8.63 12.58
CA LEU A 281 -5.10 -8.98 11.55
C LEU A 281 -5.75 -9.67 10.35
N VAL A 282 -6.69 -10.59 10.55
CA VAL A 282 -7.43 -11.24 9.47
C VAL A 282 -8.23 -10.22 8.65
N THR A 283 -8.93 -9.30 9.31
CA THR A 283 -9.64 -8.20 8.63
C THR A 283 -8.68 -7.32 7.82
N MET A 284 -7.52 -6.98 8.39
CA MET A 284 -6.49 -6.22 7.68
C MET A 284 -5.96 -6.96 6.45
N VAL A 285 -5.68 -8.27 6.57
CA VAL A 285 -5.21 -9.08 5.44
C VAL A 285 -6.29 -9.18 4.36
N ARG A 286 -7.55 -9.37 4.74
CA ARG A 286 -8.69 -9.37 3.81
C ARG A 286 -8.78 -8.04 3.06
N ASP A 287 -8.67 -6.91 3.76
CA ASP A 287 -8.71 -5.58 3.15
C ASP A 287 -7.55 -5.37 2.15
N LEU A 288 -6.33 -5.81 2.49
CA LEU A 288 -5.17 -5.75 1.61
C LEU A 288 -5.31 -6.68 0.41
N THR A 289 -5.71 -7.92 0.65
CA THR A 289 -5.90 -8.95 -0.38
C THR A 289 -6.97 -8.52 -1.37
N GLN A 290 -8.14 -8.13 -0.89
CA GLN A 290 -9.24 -7.66 -1.74
C GLN A 290 -8.80 -6.46 -2.58
N HIS A 291 -8.07 -5.50 -1.98
CA HIS A 291 -7.58 -4.35 -2.73
C HIS A 291 -6.60 -4.72 -3.84
N GLN A 292 -5.65 -5.61 -3.57
CA GLN A 292 -4.64 -6.04 -4.55
C GLN A 292 -5.25 -6.95 -5.63
N LEU A 293 -6.23 -7.78 -5.27
CA LEU A 293 -6.88 -8.72 -6.18
C LEU A 293 -8.02 -8.10 -6.99
N GLU A 294 -8.66 -7.04 -6.54
CA GLU A 294 -9.81 -6.44 -7.24
C GLU A 294 -9.49 -5.99 -8.68
N PRO A 295 -8.35 -5.32 -8.97
CA PRO A 295 -7.95 -5.04 -10.34
C PRO A 295 -7.81 -6.32 -11.18
N LEU A 296 -7.24 -7.37 -10.60
CA LEU A 296 -7.08 -8.68 -11.25
C LEU A 296 -8.42 -9.35 -11.51
N LEU A 297 -9.36 -9.28 -10.57
CA LEU A 297 -10.72 -9.78 -10.70
C LEU A 297 -11.48 -9.08 -11.81
N ARG A 298 -11.33 -7.75 -11.94
CA ARG A 298 -11.96 -6.99 -13.02
C ARG A 298 -11.40 -7.36 -14.38
N LEU A 299 -10.08 -7.48 -14.49
CA LEU A 299 -9.42 -7.97 -15.70
C LEU A 299 -9.93 -9.37 -16.03
N ALA A 300 -9.93 -10.30 -15.07
CA ALA A 300 -10.38 -11.67 -15.27
C ALA A 300 -11.86 -11.76 -15.69
N ARG A 301 -12.74 -10.95 -15.09
CA ARG A 301 -14.17 -10.89 -15.46
C ARG A 301 -14.39 -10.27 -16.83
N ASN A 302 -13.63 -9.22 -17.16
CA ASN A 302 -13.77 -8.47 -18.39
C ASN A 302 -12.44 -8.38 -19.18
N PRO A 303 -12.06 -9.46 -19.88
CA PRO A 303 -10.83 -9.47 -20.67
C PRO A 303 -10.85 -8.48 -21.86
N GLU A 304 -12.02 -7.98 -22.27
CA GLU A 304 -12.14 -6.93 -23.31
C GLU A 304 -11.59 -5.59 -22.82
N GLY A 305 -11.62 -5.34 -21.51
CA GLY A 305 -11.09 -4.11 -20.90
C GLY A 305 -9.58 -3.96 -20.99
N ARG A 306 -8.83 -4.97 -21.46
CA ARG A 306 -7.37 -4.93 -21.56
C ARG A 306 -6.86 -3.78 -22.43
N GLU A 307 -7.54 -3.47 -23.54
CA GLU A 307 -7.17 -2.34 -24.41
C GLU A 307 -7.27 -1.00 -23.66
N TYR A 308 -8.21 -0.86 -22.73
CA TYR A 308 -8.36 0.33 -21.90
C TYR A 308 -7.21 0.46 -20.87
N TYR A 309 -6.78 -0.66 -20.27
CA TYR A 309 -5.64 -0.68 -19.34
C TYR A 309 -4.30 -0.44 -20.06
N GLU A 310 -4.09 -1.04 -21.22
CA GLU A 310 -2.88 -0.80 -22.02
C GLU A 310 -2.85 0.64 -22.59
N ALA A 311 -4.01 1.19 -22.99
CA ALA A 311 -4.12 2.58 -23.47
C ALA A 311 -3.95 3.63 -22.36
N SER A 312 -4.23 3.30 -21.10
CA SER A 312 -3.99 4.19 -19.95
C SER A 312 -2.51 4.24 -19.52
N GLY A 313 -1.60 3.62 -20.28
CA GLY A 313 -0.17 3.62 -19.99
C GLY A 313 0.22 2.61 -18.91
N ILE A 314 -0.71 1.77 -18.46
CA ILE A 314 -0.44 0.61 -17.60
C ILE A 314 0.01 -0.53 -18.52
N THR A 315 1.22 -0.42 -19.08
CA THR A 315 1.74 -1.41 -20.02
C THR A 315 2.10 -2.70 -19.29
N THR A 316 1.29 -3.74 -19.47
CA THR A 316 1.49 -5.14 -19.05
C THR A 316 1.77 -5.39 -17.55
N PRO A 317 1.16 -6.41 -16.91
CA PRO A 317 1.43 -6.73 -15.50
C PRO A 317 2.87 -7.15 -15.18
N SER A 318 3.78 -7.24 -16.16
CA SER A 318 5.18 -7.63 -15.95
C SER A 318 6.06 -6.50 -15.38
N ALA A 319 5.54 -5.28 -15.25
CA ALA A 319 6.16 -4.21 -14.46
C ALA A 319 5.41 -4.06 -13.13
N SER A 320 5.43 -5.14 -12.35
CA SER A 320 5.14 -5.23 -10.92
C SER A 320 4.23 -4.14 -10.34
N VAL A 321 2.93 -4.41 -10.28
CA VAL A 321 2.03 -3.65 -9.39
C VAL A 321 2.46 -3.80 -7.92
N VAL A 322 3.23 -4.85 -7.60
CA VAL A 322 3.90 -5.08 -6.31
C VAL A 322 5.30 -4.42 -6.18
N ALA A 323 5.93 -3.85 -7.24
CA ALA A 323 7.28 -3.27 -7.12
C ALA A 323 7.60 -2.02 -7.98
N VAL A 324 6.79 -1.61 -8.96
CA VAL A 324 6.86 -0.25 -9.50
C VAL A 324 6.03 0.64 -8.58
N GLN A 325 6.65 0.95 -7.44
CA GLN A 325 6.46 2.23 -6.79
C GLN A 325 6.66 3.31 -7.85
N TYR A 326 5.57 3.81 -8.44
CA TYR A 326 5.60 5.06 -9.18
C TYR A 326 5.73 6.22 -8.20
N ALA A 327 6.79 6.18 -7.40
CA ALA A 327 7.27 7.31 -6.65
C ALA A 327 7.48 8.42 -7.66
N CYS A 328 6.69 9.49 -7.55
CA CYS A 328 6.91 10.63 -8.41
C CYS A 328 8.39 11.03 -8.30
N PRO A 329 9.12 11.17 -9.42
CA PRO A 329 10.57 11.37 -9.39
C PRO A 329 10.97 12.69 -8.70
N ARG A 330 10.00 13.58 -8.47
CA ARG A 330 10.19 14.83 -7.74
C ARG A 330 9.97 14.70 -6.22
N CYS A 331 9.00 13.90 -5.78
CA CYS A 331 8.55 13.91 -4.38
C CYS A 331 8.50 12.53 -3.70
N GLY A 332 8.85 11.46 -4.41
CA GLY A 332 8.89 10.10 -3.87
C GLY A 332 7.51 9.44 -3.65
N PHE A 333 6.41 10.14 -3.93
CA PHE A 333 5.07 9.69 -3.52
C PHE A 333 4.41 8.79 -4.57
N CYS A 334 4.03 7.57 -4.17
CA CYS A 334 3.56 6.53 -5.10
C CYS A 334 2.10 6.69 -5.56
N PHE A 335 1.27 7.41 -4.80
CA PHE A 335 -0.20 7.38 -4.96
C PHE A 335 -0.78 8.45 -5.85
N ALA A 336 0.00 9.47 -6.15
CA ALA A 336 -0.49 10.57 -6.97
C ALA A 336 -0.01 10.48 -8.41
N TRP A 337 0.73 9.43 -8.76
CA TRP A 337 1.23 9.25 -10.11
C TRP A 337 0.25 8.45 -10.95
N ASN A 338 -0.46 9.14 -11.85
CA ASN A 338 -1.36 8.49 -12.82
C ASN A 338 -0.61 8.08 -14.12
N GLY A 339 0.73 8.05 -14.10
CA GLY A 339 1.57 7.83 -15.28
C GLY A 339 1.96 9.11 -16.04
N THR A 340 1.26 10.23 -15.86
CA THR A 340 1.48 11.47 -16.64
C THR A 340 1.60 12.74 -15.80
N THR A 341 0.93 12.79 -14.66
CA THR A 341 0.98 13.88 -13.69
C THR A 341 1.02 13.32 -12.27
N CYS A 342 1.79 13.98 -11.42
CA CYS A 342 1.78 13.76 -9.99
C CYS A 342 0.72 14.65 -9.35
N GLY A 343 -0.40 14.09 -8.91
CA GLY A 343 -1.39 14.81 -8.09
C GLY A 343 -0.86 15.27 -6.73
N HIS A 344 0.37 14.87 -6.33
CA HIS A 344 0.99 15.28 -5.07
C HIS A 344 1.83 16.55 -5.22
N CYS A 345 2.61 16.70 -6.30
CA CYS A 345 3.49 17.86 -6.51
C CYS A 345 3.26 18.60 -7.85
N GLY A 346 2.24 18.22 -8.61
CA GLY A 346 1.92 18.79 -9.92
C GLY A 346 2.89 18.42 -11.05
N PHE A 347 3.91 17.59 -10.79
CA PHE A 347 4.93 17.21 -11.78
C PHE A 347 4.31 16.44 -12.96
N SER A 348 4.50 16.91 -14.20
CA SER A 348 3.97 16.26 -15.42
C SER A 348 5.09 15.77 -16.34
N VAL A 349 4.97 14.54 -16.86
CA VAL A 349 5.88 13.97 -17.89
C VAL A 349 5.63 14.59 -19.27
N ALA A 350 4.47 15.23 -19.47
CA ALA A 350 4.01 15.71 -20.78
C ALA A 350 4.92 16.78 -21.43
N MET A 351 5.88 17.34 -20.70
CA MET A 351 6.89 18.24 -21.29
C MET A 351 8.02 17.52 -22.05
N GLY A 352 8.15 16.19 -21.96
CA GLY A 352 9.27 15.44 -22.55
C GLY A 352 8.94 14.50 -23.73
N LEU A 353 7.67 14.16 -23.99
CA LEU A 353 7.29 13.13 -24.98
C LEU A 353 6.36 13.67 -26.08
N ARG A 354 6.84 14.63 -26.87
CA ARG A 354 6.25 14.90 -28.20
C ARG A 354 6.95 13.99 -29.23
N GLY A 355 6.43 12.78 -29.47
CA GLY A 355 6.99 11.96 -30.57
C GLY A 355 6.48 10.53 -30.79
N ALA A 356 5.76 9.89 -29.86
CA ALA A 356 5.38 8.49 -30.03
C ALA A 356 4.00 8.35 -30.70
N LYS A 357 3.97 8.23 -32.03
CA LYS A 357 2.80 7.72 -32.77
C LYS A 357 2.73 6.20 -32.61
N THR A 358 1.98 5.71 -31.63
CA THR A 358 1.69 4.27 -31.50
C THR A 358 0.69 3.84 -32.56
N LYS A 359 1.16 3.02 -33.51
CA LYS A 359 0.31 2.33 -34.49
C LYS A 359 -0.44 1.19 -33.79
N THR A 360 -1.61 1.45 -33.23
CA THR A 360 -2.57 0.43 -32.83
C THR A 360 -3.29 -0.12 -34.08
N LYS A 361 -2.59 -0.95 -34.86
CA LYS A 361 -3.22 -1.74 -35.93
C LYS A 361 -3.27 -3.20 -35.52
N LYS A 362 -4.50 -3.70 -35.33
CA LYS A 362 -4.93 -5.11 -35.25
C LYS A 362 -4.53 -5.86 -33.97
N ALA A 363 -4.94 -5.39 -32.80
CA ALA A 363 -5.40 -6.34 -31.78
C ALA A 363 -6.81 -6.75 -32.22
N LYS A 364 -6.95 -7.97 -32.74
CA LYS A 364 -8.28 -8.51 -33.05
C LYS A 364 -9.05 -8.61 -31.73
N THR A 365 -10.24 -8.05 -31.73
CA THR A 365 -11.29 -8.23 -30.72
C THR A 365 -11.30 -9.69 -30.26
N PHE A 366 -10.73 -9.93 -29.08
CA PHE A 366 -11.14 -11.05 -28.24
C PHE A 366 -12.65 -10.85 -28.06
N VAL A 367 -13.45 -11.88 -28.33
CA VAL A 367 -14.89 -11.93 -28.00
C VAL A 367 -15.84 -11.33 -29.05
N ALA A 368 -16.27 -12.20 -29.97
CA ALA A 368 -17.69 -12.47 -30.10
C ALA A 368 -17.91 -13.92 -29.63
N GLN A 369 -18.37 -14.11 -28.39
CA GLN A 369 -18.96 -15.34 -27.78
C GLN A 369 -18.40 -16.73 -28.17
N GLY A 370 -17.11 -16.84 -28.50
CA GLY A 370 -16.48 -18.09 -28.90
C GLY A 370 -15.56 -18.66 -27.82
N LYS A 371 -15.50 -19.99 -27.73
CA LYS A 371 -14.37 -20.67 -27.10
C LYS A 371 -13.07 -20.24 -27.79
N VAL A 372 -12.00 -20.01 -27.03
CA VAL A 372 -10.69 -19.53 -27.50
C VAL A 372 -9.62 -20.61 -27.32
N PRO A 373 -8.53 -20.57 -28.11
CA PRO A 373 -7.37 -21.44 -27.88
C PRO A 373 -6.76 -21.23 -26.50
N TRP A 374 -6.31 -22.30 -25.85
CA TRP A 374 -5.72 -22.23 -24.51
C TRP A 374 -4.51 -21.29 -24.44
N GLN A 375 -3.71 -21.15 -25.50
CA GLN A 375 -2.55 -20.24 -25.52
C GLN A 375 -2.98 -18.78 -25.39
N SER A 376 -4.08 -18.40 -26.05
CA SER A 376 -4.64 -17.07 -25.97
C SER A 376 -5.17 -16.81 -24.55
N PHE A 377 -5.83 -17.80 -23.95
CA PHE A 377 -6.27 -17.74 -22.56
C PHE A 377 -5.07 -17.62 -21.59
N ALA A 378 -4.03 -18.45 -21.76
CA ALA A 378 -2.81 -18.43 -20.96
C ALA A 378 -2.11 -17.07 -20.99
N SER A 379 -1.95 -16.49 -22.18
CA SER A 379 -1.35 -15.16 -22.34
C SER A 379 -2.07 -14.04 -21.58
N PHE A 380 -3.33 -14.26 -21.21
CA PHE A 380 -4.15 -13.33 -20.45
C PHE A 380 -4.17 -13.66 -18.94
N TYR A 381 -4.37 -14.94 -18.59
CA TYR A 381 -4.57 -15.36 -17.20
C TYR A 381 -3.28 -15.67 -16.43
N ASP A 382 -2.21 -16.13 -17.09
CA ASP A 382 -0.95 -16.44 -16.40
C ASP A 382 -0.32 -15.22 -15.69
N PRO A 383 -0.34 -14.00 -16.27
CA PRO A 383 0.09 -12.80 -15.56
C PRO A 383 -0.77 -12.53 -14.32
N ILE A 384 -2.09 -12.70 -14.41
CA ILE A 384 -3.02 -12.51 -13.28
C ILE A 384 -2.71 -13.49 -12.15
N MET A 385 -2.51 -14.76 -12.49
CA MET A 385 -2.14 -15.81 -11.53
C MET A 385 -0.80 -15.52 -10.86
N THR A 386 0.18 -15.06 -11.64
CA THR A 386 1.51 -14.71 -11.13
C THR A 386 1.43 -13.53 -10.16
N GLU A 387 0.62 -12.51 -10.47
CA GLU A 387 0.40 -11.38 -9.56
C GLU A 387 -0.27 -11.83 -8.26
N ALA A 388 -1.29 -12.69 -8.33
CA ALA A 388 -1.94 -13.23 -7.13
C ALA A 388 -0.99 -14.02 -6.23
N GLU A 389 -0.09 -14.83 -6.81
CA GLU A 389 0.98 -15.50 -6.07
C GLU A 389 1.97 -14.51 -5.44
N MET A 390 2.27 -13.39 -6.13
CA MET A 390 3.11 -12.33 -5.58
C MET A 390 2.43 -11.60 -4.42
N VAL A 391 1.11 -11.35 -4.49
CA VAL A 391 0.32 -10.79 -3.38
C VAL A 391 0.41 -11.69 -2.16
N PHE A 392 0.27 -13.01 -2.32
CA PHE A 392 0.45 -13.95 -1.22
C PHE A 392 1.85 -13.86 -0.58
N ARG A 393 2.91 -13.84 -1.42
CA ARG A 393 4.29 -13.69 -0.93
C ARG A 393 4.56 -12.33 -0.30
N PHE A 394 3.91 -11.27 -0.77
CA PHE A 394 4.00 -9.93 -0.23
C PHE A 394 3.45 -9.89 1.20
N LEU A 395 2.25 -10.44 1.42
CA LEU A 395 1.63 -10.55 2.74
C LEU A 395 2.49 -11.37 3.71
N GLU A 396 3.05 -12.49 3.25
CA GLU A 396 3.87 -13.36 4.09
C GLU A 396 5.25 -12.76 4.40
N ARG A 397 6.01 -12.35 3.36
CA ARG A 397 7.43 -12.01 3.51
C ARG A 397 7.69 -10.55 3.78
N GLN A 398 6.95 -9.64 3.15
CA GLN A 398 7.19 -8.20 3.29
C GLN A 398 6.42 -7.64 4.47
N LEU A 399 5.17 -8.07 4.66
CA LEU A 399 4.35 -7.61 5.78
C LEU A 399 4.53 -8.44 7.05
N GLY A 400 5.19 -9.60 6.96
CA GLY A 400 5.49 -10.46 8.12
C GLY A 400 4.24 -11.06 8.76
N ILE A 401 3.15 -11.21 7.99
CA ILE A 401 1.89 -11.72 8.52
C ILE A 401 1.97 -13.25 8.63
N ARG A 402 1.49 -13.79 9.75
CA ARG A 402 1.49 -15.24 9.99
C ARG A 402 0.65 -15.97 8.94
N LYS A 403 1.17 -17.10 8.44
CA LYS A 403 0.56 -17.88 7.35
C LYS A 403 -0.86 -18.38 7.67
N ASP A 404 -1.11 -18.75 8.93
CA ASP A 404 -2.43 -19.19 9.41
C ASP A 404 -3.50 -18.09 9.32
N LEU A 405 -3.12 -16.82 9.47
CA LEU A 405 -4.03 -15.68 9.31
C LEU A 405 -4.27 -15.37 7.82
N ILE A 406 -3.23 -15.51 6.98
CA ILE A 406 -3.37 -15.33 5.52
C ILE A 406 -4.31 -16.38 4.93
N LEU A 407 -4.31 -17.61 5.44
CA LEU A 407 -5.25 -18.66 5.04
C LEU A 407 -6.73 -18.26 5.25
N GLN A 408 -7.01 -17.32 6.16
CA GLN A 408 -8.36 -16.81 6.41
C GLN A 408 -8.75 -15.65 5.49
N ALA A 409 -7.83 -15.14 4.67
CA ALA A 409 -8.07 -14.01 3.77
C ALA A 409 -8.82 -14.38 2.48
N GLU A 410 -8.95 -15.68 2.20
CA GLU A 410 -9.83 -16.29 1.19
C GLU A 410 -9.71 -15.70 -0.23
N PHE A 411 -8.81 -16.26 -1.05
CA PHE A 411 -8.66 -15.93 -2.48
C PHE A 411 -9.78 -16.52 -3.35
N ASP A 412 -10.89 -16.91 -2.74
CA ASP A 412 -11.98 -17.68 -3.33
C ASP A 412 -12.58 -16.98 -4.54
N ALA A 413 -12.86 -15.67 -4.44
CA ALA A 413 -13.44 -14.91 -5.55
C ALA A 413 -12.56 -14.95 -6.81
N LEU A 414 -11.23 -14.93 -6.66
CA LEU A 414 -10.30 -15.05 -7.79
C LEU A 414 -10.34 -16.46 -8.36
N ALA A 415 -10.26 -17.47 -7.49
CA ALA A 415 -10.34 -18.86 -7.91
C ALA A 415 -11.63 -19.18 -8.66
N GLU A 416 -12.77 -18.65 -8.22
CA GLU A 416 -14.05 -18.82 -8.90
C GLU A 416 -14.07 -18.19 -10.28
N VAL A 417 -13.56 -16.95 -10.42
CA VAL A 417 -13.53 -16.26 -11.71
C VAL A 417 -12.60 -16.98 -12.68
N VAL A 418 -11.41 -17.39 -12.24
CA VAL A 418 -10.45 -18.10 -13.09
C VAL A 418 -10.98 -19.48 -13.49
N LEU A 419 -11.51 -20.25 -12.53
CA LEU A 419 -12.09 -21.58 -12.80
C LEU A 419 -13.32 -21.48 -13.71
N GLY A 420 -14.18 -20.49 -13.51
CA GLY A 420 -15.30 -20.20 -14.42
C GLY A 420 -14.82 -19.83 -15.82
N GLY A 421 -13.74 -19.05 -15.92
CA GLY A 421 -13.06 -18.73 -17.18
C GLY A 421 -12.54 -19.98 -17.90
N LEU A 422 -11.84 -20.87 -17.20
CA LEU A 422 -11.32 -22.13 -17.74
C LEU A 422 -12.43 -23.02 -18.30
N ASN A 423 -13.53 -23.18 -17.54
CA ASN A 423 -14.64 -24.05 -17.94
C ASN A 423 -15.43 -23.50 -19.13
N ASN A 424 -15.63 -22.19 -19.20
CA ASN A 424 -16.55 -21.58 -20.17
C ASN A 424 -15.85 -21.11 -21.45
N ARG A 425 -14.54 -20.83 -21.41
CA ARG A 425 -13.85 -20.15 -22.52
C ARG A 425 -12.84 -21.01 -23.26
N ILE A 426 -12.34 -22.10 -22.68
CA ILE A 426 -11.40 -22.98 -23.38
C ILE A 426 -12.17 -23.94 -24.27
N ASP A 427 -11.74 -24.08 -25.53
CA ASP A 427 -12.35 -25.04 -26.45
C ASP A 427 -11.82 -26.45 -26.24
N TYR A 428 -12.37 -27.19 -25.28
CA TYR A 428 -11.95 -28.59 -25.08
C TYR A 428 -12.26 -29.53 -26.25
N ASP A 429 -13.14 -29.14 -27.19
CA ASP A 429 -13.52 -30.00 -28.32
C ASP A 429 -12.53 -29.84 -29.49
N LYS A 430 -11.98 -28.64 -29.67
CA LYS A 430 -10.99 -28.33 -30.72
C LYS A 430 -9.56 -28.37 -30.20
N ASP A 431 -9.33 -27.93 -28.97
CA ASP A 431 -8.02 -27.98 -28.36
C ASP A 431 -7.80 -29.35 -27.72
N THR A 432 -6.77 -30.01 -28.23
CA THR A 432 -6.25 -31.30 -27.82
C THR A 432 -5.87 -31.36 -26.33
N GLN A 433 -5.35 -32.51 -25.89
CA GLN A 433 -4.79 -32.78 -24.55
C GLN A 433 -3.99 -31.63 -23.88
N PRO A 434 -3.22 -30.77 -24.58
CA PRO A 434 -2.57 -29.60 -23.99
C PRO A 434 -3.52 -28.62 -23.28
N ALA A 435 -4.74 -28.40 -23.77
CA ALA A 435 -5.70 -27.52 -23.09
C ALA A 435 -6.15 -28.09 -21.74
N ILE A 436 -6.38 -29.40 -21.67
CA ILE A 436 -6.72 -30.09 -20.42
C ILE A 436 -5.53 -30.04 -19.46
N LEU A 437 -4.30 -30.25 -19.95
CA LEU A 437 -3.09 -30.10 -19.13
C LEU A 437 -2.93 -28.66 -18.62
N TYR A 438 -3.21 -27.65 -19.43
CA TYR A 438 -3.21 -26.26 -19.00
C TYR A 438 -4.24 -25.99 -17.89
N SER A 439 -5.45 -26.54 -18.02
CA SER A 439 -6.48 -26.45 -16.97
C SER A 439 -6.02 -27.10 -15.65
N LEU A 440 -5.40 -28.28 -15.72
CA LEU A 440 -4.82 -28.96 -14.56
C LEU A 440 -3.72 -28.13 -13.89
N ILE A 441 -2.79 -27.57 -14.67
CA ILE A 441 -1.72 -26.69 -14.17
C ILE A 441 -2.33 -25.45 -13.49
N THR A 442 -3.29 -24.79 -14.13
CA THR A 442 -3.92 -23.58 -13.59
C THR A 442 -4.69 -23.87 -12.31
N THR A 443 -5.46 -24.96 -12.29
CA THR A 443 -6.21 -25.42 -11.11
C THR A 443 -5.26 -25.74 -9.96
N ARG A 444 -4.14 -26.42 -10.24
CA ARG A 444 -3.11 -26.70 -9.24
C ARG A 444 -2.48 -25.42 -8.68
N ARG A 445 -2.18 -24.44 -9.54
CA ARG A 445 -1.70 -23.11 -9.11
C ARG A 445 -2.72 -22.42 -8.21
N LEU A 446 -4.01 -22.44 -8.56
CA LEU A 446 -5.07 -21.91 -7.69
C LEU A 446 -5.08 -22.60 -6.32
N MET A 447 -4.93 -23.92 -6.26
CA MET A 447 -4.87 -24.67 -5.00
C MET A 447 -3.67 -24.31 -4.12
N THR A 448 -2.64 -23.63 -4.64
CA THR A 448 -1.53 -23.10 -3.82
C THR A 448 -1.86 -21.79 -3.11
N LEU A 449 -2.93 -21.11 -3.53
CA LEU A 449 -3.41 -19.88 -2.91
C LEU A 449 -4.14 -20.20 -1.59
N PRO A 450 -4.20 -19.23 -0.66
CA PRO A 450 -4.98 -19.38 0.58
C PRO A 450 -6.48 -19.34 0.27
N LEU A 451 -7.08 -20.52 0.13
CA LEU A 451 -8.48 -20.71 -0.23
C LEU A 451 -9.28 -21.34 0.92
N SER A 452 -10.57 -21.05 0.97
CA SER A 452 -11.48 -21.73 1.90
C SER A 452 -11.55 -23.24 1.61
N ARG A 453 -11.93 -24.03 2.62
CA ARG A 453 -12.10 -25.48 2.45
C ARG A 453 -13.10 -25.84 1.35
N ALA A 454 -14.17 -25.05 1.23
CA ALA A 454 -15.19 -25.24 0.20
C ALA A 454 -14.60 -25.03 -1.21
N MET A 455 -13.80 -23.97 -1.39
CA MET A 455 -13.14 -23.69 -2.66
C MET A 455 -12.06 -24.72 -3.00
N GLN A 456 -11.27 -25.16 -2.01
CA GLN A 456 -10.27 -26.22 -2.19
C GLN A 456 -10.92 -27.51 -2.68
N HIS A 457 -12.04 -27.93 -2.08
CA HIS A 457 -12.78 -29.12 -2.50
C HIS A 457 -13.34 -28.97 -3.92
N LYS A 458 -13.88 -27.79 -4.27
CA LYS A 458 -14.37 -27.48 -5.63
C LYS A 458 -13.25 -27.56 -6.68
N LEU A 459 -12.06 -27.05 -6.37
CA LEU A 459 -10.89 -27.15 -7.25
C LEU A 459 -10.36 -28.58 -7.36
N ASP A 460 -10.35 -29.34 -6.27
CA ASP A 460 -9.95 -30.75 -6.29
C ASP A 460 -10.88 -31.57 -7.20
N GLN A 461 -12.20 -31.36 -7.10
CA GLN A 461 -13.16 -32.00 -8.01
C GLN A 461 -12.92 -31.62 -9.47
N ALA A 462 -12.64 -30.35 -9.76
CA ALA A 462 -12.31 -29.90 -11.11
C ALA A 462 -11.01 -30.55 -11.62
N TYR A 463 -9.98 -30.61 -10.77
CA TYR A 463 -8.72 -31.28 -11.07
C TYR A 463 -8.92 -32.77 -11.38
N GLN A 464 -9.66 -33.51 -10.56
CA GLN A 464 -9.94 -34.93 -10.78
C GLN A 464 -10.80 -35.19 -12.01
N ARG A 465 -11.72 -34.28 -12.35
CA ARG A 465 -12.49 -34.36 -13.60
C ARG A 465 -11.57 -34.19 -14.80
N ASP A 466 -10.73 -33.16 -14.81
CA ASP A 466 -9.85 -32.87 -15.93
C ASP A 466 -8.75 -33.94 -16.07
N LEU A 467 -8.28 -34.53 -14.97
CA LEU A 467 -7.34 -35.65 -14.97
C LEU A 467 -7.94 -36.88 -15.65
N ARG A 468 -9.20 -37.21 -15.32
CA ARG A 468 -9.97 -38.27 -15.99
C ARG A 468 -10.23 -37.94 -17.45
N SER A 469 -10.47 -36.69 -17.81
CA SER A 469 -10.59 -36.29 -19.23
C SER A 469 -9.28 -36.47 -19.99
N LEU A 470 -8.13 -36.20 -19.36
CA LEU A 470 -6.81 -36.29 -20.00
C LEU A 470 -6.38 -37.73 -20.28
N TYR A 471 -6.57 -38.64 -19.33
CA TYR A 471 -6.07 -40.02 -19.40
C TYR A 471 -7.16 -41.09 -19.51
N GLY A 472 -8.44 -40.72 -19.34
CA GLY A 472 -9.61 -41.58 -19.44
C GLY A 472 -9.63 -42.68 -18.37
N ASP A 473 -9.63 -43.93 -18.82
CA ASP A 473 -9.61 -45.15 -17.99
C ASP A 473 -8.19 -45.59 -17.57
N ILE A 474 -7.14 -44.87 -17.99
CA ILE A 474 -5.77 -45.16 -17.58
C ILE A 474 -5.59 -44.56 -16.18
N ASP A 475 -5.49 -45.46 -15.21
CA ASP A 475 -5.26 -45.11 -13.81
C ASP A 475 -3.94 -44.35 -13.64
N VAL A 476 -4.01 -43.15 -13.06
CA VAL A 476 -2.86 -42.30 -12.78
C VAL A 476 -2.47 -42.53 -11.32
N PRO A 477 -1.21 -42.91 -11.02
CA PRO A 477 -0.76 -43.07 -9.64
C PRO A 477 -1.06 -41.81 -8.81
N ALA A 478 -1.62 -41.99 -7.61
CA ALA A 478 -2.07 -40.88 -6.77
C ALA A 478 -0.94 -39.93 -6.32
N ASP A 479 0.30 -40.43 -6.31
CA ASP A 479 1.53 -39.69 -6.00
C ASP A 479 2.10 -38.92 -7.20
N LEU A 480 1.58 -39.14 -8.42
CA LEU A 480 2.10 -38.52 -9.63
C LEU A 480 1.45 -37.16 -9.90
N ASP A 481 2.21 -36.09 -9.71
CA ASP A 481 1.76 -34.75 -10.11
C ASP A 481 1.95 -34.53 -11.62
N VAL A 482 0.84 -34.61 -12.37
CA VAL A 482 0.83 -34.43 -13.83
C VAL A 482 1.05 -32.98 -14.27
N THR A 483 1.04 -32.02 -13.34
CA THR A 483 1.35 -30.61 -13.61
C THR A 483 2.84 -30.32 -13.58
N GLN A 484 3.66 -31.29 -13.20
CA GLN A 484 5.12 -31.22 -13.20
C GLN A 484 5.70 -31.92 -14.42
N CYS A 485 6.86 -31.46 -14.86
CA CYS A 485 7.62 -32.06 -15.94
C CYS A 485 8.18 -33.43 -15.53
N TRP A 486 7.97 -34.46 -16.34
CA TRP A 486 8.48 -35.81 -16.04
C TRP A 486 9.92 -36.04 -16.50
N PHE A 487 10.48 -35.09 -17.26
CA PHE A 487 11.85 -35.11 -17.79
C PHE A 487 12.84 -34.35 -16.89
N LEU A 488 12.32 -33.34 -16.18
CA LEU A 488 13.10 -32.40 -15.39
C LEU A 488 12.30 -32.09 -14.13
N GLU A 489 12.64 -32.77 -13.06
CA GLU A 489 11.86 -32.76 -11.83
C GLU A 489 11.87 -31.36 -11.18
N GLY A 490 10.72 -30.89 -10.70
CA GLY A 490 10.54 -29.56 -10.11
C GLY A 490 10.30 -28.43 -11.11
N GLU A 491 10.36 -28.69 -12.42
CA GLU A 491 9.88 -27.76 -13.43
C GLU A 491 8.38 -27.96 -13.69
N PRO A 492 7.58 -26.88 -13.79
CA PRO A 492 6.19 -27.01 -14.21
C PRO A 492 6.10 -27.54 -15.64
N ALA A 493 5.11 -28.37 -15.91
CA ALA A 493 4.81 -28.81 -17.25
C ALA A 493 4.43 -27.61 -18.14
N ASP A 494 4.86 -27.64 -19.39
CA ASP A 494 4.43 -26.69 -20.41
C ASP A 494 3.57 -27.44 -21.43
N PRO A 495 2.28 -27.10 -21.58
CA PRO A 495 1.41 -27.81 -22.49
C PRO A 495 1.89 -27.79 -23.95
N ALA A 496 2.55 -26.70 -24.39
CA ALA A 496 3.09 -26.59 -25.75
C ALA A 496 4.37 -27.42 -25.96
N SER A 497 5.08 -27.76 -24.88
CA SER A 497 6.28 -28.59 -24.92
C SER A 497 5.97 -30.06 -24.64
N SER A 498 4.84 -30.39 -24.04
CA SER A 498 4.48 -31.77 -23.67
C SER A 498 4.36 -32.69 -24.89
N VAL A 499 4.74 -33.96 -24.71
CA VAL A 499 4.83 -34.94 -25.81
C VAL A 499 3.58 -35.80 -25.82
N SER A 500 2.91 -35.91 -26.95
CA SER A 500 1.75 -36.81 -27.12
C SER A 500 2.21 -38.12 -27.75
N ILE A 501 2.03 -39.23 -27.05
CA ILE A 501 2.41 -40.57 -27.53
C ILE A 501 1.14 -41.30 -27.96
N PRO A 502 0.94 -41.59 -29.26
CA PRO A 502 -0.20 -42.39 -29.70
C PRO A 502 -0.01 -43.85 -29.27
N THR A 503 -1.08 -44.40 -28.73
CA THR A 503 -1.18 -45.79 -28.30
C THR A 503 -2.52 -46.36 -28.74
N HIS A 504 -2.62 -47.66 -28.95
CA HIS A 504 -3.88 -48.31 -29.30
C HIS A 504 -4.12 -49.53 -28.43
N ARG A 505 -5.36 -49.78 -28.05
CA ARG A 505 -5.79 -51.00 -27.36
C ARG A 505 -6.73 -51.76 -28.27
N ILE A 506 -6.45 -53.04 -28.49
CA ILE A 506 -7.35 -53.93 -29.22
C ILE A 506 -8.56 -54.21 -28.32
N LEU A 507 -9.76 -53.91 -28.81
CA LEU A 507 -11.03 -54.16 -28.13
C LEU A 507 -11.59 -55.52 -28.53
N ASN A 508 -11.56 -55.80 -29.83
CA ASN A 508 -11.97 -57.06 -30.42
C ASN A 508 -11.08 -57.36 -31.62
N GLU A 509 -10.69 -58.61 -31.77
CA GLU A 509 -9.85 -59.09 -32.85
C GLU A 509 -10.58 -60.24 -33.54
N THR A 510 -11.06 -60.00 -34.76
CA THR A 510 -11.55 -61.06 -35.66
C THR A 510 -10.48 -61.35 -36.71
N ILE A 511 -10.70 -62.38 -37.51
CA ILE A 511 -9.71 -62.85 -38.50
C ILE A 511 -9.50 -61.85 -39.63
N VAL A 512 -10.51 -61.03 -39.93
CA VAL A 512 -10.47 -60.02 -41.01
C VAL A 512 -10.61 -58.59 -40.51
N SER A 513 -10.97 -58.37 -39.24
CA SER A 513 -11.10 -57.02 -38.70
C SER A 513 -10.49 -56.90 -37.30
N VAL A 514 -9.83 -55.77 -37.04
CA VAL A 514 -9.35 -55.44 -35.70
C VAL A 514 -10.08 -54.19 -35.27
N GLN A 515 -10.93 -54.33 -34.27
CA GLN A 515 -11.52 -53.19 -33.59
C GLN A 515 -10.55 -52.74 -32.50
N TYR A 516 -10.01 -51.54 -32.65
CA TYR A 516 -9.10 -50.96 -31.68
C TYR A 516 -9.56 -49.58 -31.26
N ARG A 517 -9.08 -49.15 -30.10
CA ARG A 517 -9.26 -47.81 -29.57
C ARG A 517 -7.91 -47.13 -29.48
N THR A 518 -7.72 -46.11 -30.30
CA THR A 518 -6.56 -45.22 -30.20
C THR A 518 -6.73 -44.24 -29.05
N ARG A 519 -5.65 -44.01 -28.33
CA ARG A 519 -5.52 -42.97 -27.33
C ARG A 519 -4.15 -42.34 -27.39
N HIS A 520 -4.14 -41.05 -27.18
CA HIS A 520 -2.91 -40.32 -26.99
C HIS A 520 -2.59 -40.27 -25.50
N ILE A 521 -1.35 -40.53 -25.13
CA ILE A 521 -0.87 -40.36 -23.75
C ILE A 521 -0.01 -39.10 -23.76
N LEU A 522 -0.50 -38.05 -23.10
CA LEU A 522 0.27 -36.83 -22.94
C LEU A 522 1.31 -37.06 -21.83
N VAL A 523 2.57 -36.83 -22.16
CA VAL A 523 3.72 -36.87 -21.26
C VAL A 523 4.12 -35.41 -20.96
N PRO A 524 3.82 -34.90 -19.76
CA PRO A 524 4.17 -33.54 -19.35
C PRO A 524 5.67 -33.24 -19.49
N ARG A 525 6.00 -32.18 -20.24
CA ARG A 525 7.38 -31.70 -20.45
C ARG A 525 7.43 -30.19 -20.27
N SER A 526 8.41 -29.68 -19.55
CA SER A 526 8.63 -28.24 -19.41
C SER A 526 9.30 -27.65 -20.66
N LYS A 527 9.17 -26.33 -20.83
CA LYS A 527 9.87 -25.60 -21.89
C LYS A 527 11.39 -25.74 -21.77
N VAL A 528 11.93 -25.70 -20.55
CA VAL A 528 13.37 -25.88 -20.27
C VAL A 528 13.84 -27.27 -20.69
N ALA A 529 13.07 -28.32 -20.36
CA ALA A 529 13.40 -29.67 -20.77
C ALA A 529 13.40 -29.84 -22.29
N LYS A 530 12.42 -29.22 -22.98
CA LYS A 530 12.39 -29.18 -24.45
C LYS A 530 13.59 -28.43 -25.03
N ASP A 531 13.84 -27.20 -24.59
CA ASP A 531 14.95 -26.40 -25.13
C ASP A 531 16.32 -27.07 -24.87
N ARG A 532 16.47 -27.82 -23.76
CA ARG A 532 17.67 -28.64 -23.50
C ARG A 532 17.74 -29.87 -24.39
N HIS A 533 16.63 -30.58 -24.62
CA HIS A 533 16.57 -31.67 -25.61
C HIS A 533 16.88 -31.19 -27.03
N ASP A 534 16.43 -29.99 -27.38
CA ASP A 534 16.68 -29.33 -28.67
C ASP A 534 18.10 -28.73 -28.76
N GLY A 535 18.91 -28.80 -27.69
CA GLY A 535 20.27 -28.27 -27.64
C GLY A 535 20.38 -26.73 -27.60
N ARG A 536 19.29 -26.02 -27.30
CA ARG A 536 19.23 -24.54 -27.25
C ARG A 536 19.75 -23.94 -25.95
N ILE A 537 19.68 -24.69 -24.85
CA ILE A 537 20.19 -24.29 -23.54
C ILE A 537 21.29 -25.27 -23.14
N LYS A 538 22.46 -24.74 -22.74
CA LYS A 538 23.55 -25.57 -22.21
C LYS A 538 23.26 -25.96 -20.77
N ASP A 539 23.79 -27.08 -20.34
CA ASP A 539 23.64 -27.60 -18.97
C ASP A 539 24.08 -26.60 -17.87
N ALA A 540 25.01 -25.70 -18.19
CA ALA A 540 25.48 -24.66 -17.29
C ALA A 540 24.46 -23.53 -17.05
N ASP A 541 23.50 -23.34 -17.96
CA ASP A 541 22.58 -22.19 -17.96
C ASP A 541 21.24 -22.52 -17.26
N VAL A 542 20.99 -23.78 -16.89
CA VAL A 542 19.78 -24.20 -16.17
C VAL A 542 19.91 -23.88 -14.68
N PRO A 543 19.01 -23.05 -14.08
CA PRO A 543 19.11 -22.68 -12.67
C PRO A 543 19.10 -23.90 -11.72
N GLN A 544 20.14 -24.01 -10.88
CA GLN A 544 20.40 -25.15 -9.99
C GLN A 544 19.25 -25.54 -9.04
N LYS A 545 18.29 -24.65 -8.77
CA LYS A 545 17.14 -24.91 -7.89
C LYS A 545 16.05 -25.84 -8.47
N ARG A 546 16.14 -26.21 -9.75
CA ARG A 546 15.01 -26.80 -10.51
C ARG A 546 15.23 -28.24 -10.98
N LEU A 547 16.06 -28.99 -10.26
CA LEU A 547 16.38 -30.38 -10.56
C LEU A 547 15.98 -31.22 -9.34
N GLY A 548 14.71 -31.56 -9.15
CA GLY A 548 14.31 -32.57 -8.15
C GLY A 548 14.99 -33.93 -8.44
N GLY A 549 15.08 -34.91 -7.55
CA GLY A 549 14.30 -35.31 -6.38
C GLY A 549 14.23 -36.86 -6.25
N GLY A 550 15.03 -37.61 -7.03
CA GLY A 550 15.34 -39.01 -6.74
C GLY A 550 16.18 -39.21 -5.46
N ALA A 551 16.34 -40.45 -4.98
CA ALA A 551 17.09 -40.77 -3.75
C ALA A 551 18.50 -40.13 -3.69
N LYS A 552 19.21 -40.06 -4.82
CA LYS A 552 20.50 -39.34 -4.94
C LYS A 552 20.38 -37.83 -4.76
N HIS A 553 19.27 -37.23 -5.21
CA HIS A 553 18.97 -35.84 -4.88
C HIS A 553 18.66 -35.70 -3.39
N GLY A 554 17.98 -36.66 -2.77
CA GLY A 554 17.81 -36.71 -1.32
C GLY A 554 19.14 -36.72 -0.57
N GLU A 555 20.08 -37.58 -0.98
CA GLU A 555 21.44 -37.65 -0.40
C GLU A 555 22.23 -36.35 -0.59
N VAL A 556 22.23 -35.78 -1.80
CA VAL A 556 22.92 -34.52 -2.07
C VAL A 556 22.24 -33.35 -1.37
N GLN A 557 20.91 -33.34 -1.27
CA GLN A 557 20.16 -32.33 -0.52
C GLN A 557 20.46 -32.44 0.97
N GLN A 558 20.52 -33.63 1.55
CA GLN A 558 20.95 -33.84 2.94
C GLN A 558 22.39 -33.35 3.15
N ALA A 559 23.30 -33.60 2.21
CA ALA A 559 24.66 -33.10 2.27
C ALA A 559 24.72 -31.56 2.17
N VAL A 560 23.92 -30.95 1.28
CA VAL A 560 23.78 -29.49 1.16
C VAL A 560 23.16 -28.89 2.42
N ASP A 561 22.16 -29.54 3.00
CA ASP A 561 21.50 -29.09 4.23
C ASP A 561 22.46 -29.19 5.42
N ALA A 562 23.27 -30.24 5.50
CA ALA A 562 24.35 -30.35 6.49
C ALA A 562 25.39 -29.22 6.32
N GLN A 563 25.78 -28.90 5.09
CA GLN A 563 26.67 -27.75 4.82
C GLN A 563 26.02 -26.41 5.18
N ARG A 564 24.72 -26.24 4.93
CA ARG A 564 23.98 -25.03 5.35
C ARG A 564 23.85 -24.92 6.86
N GLN A 565 23.66 -26.04 7.56
CA GLN A 565 23.67 -26.07 9.02
C GLN A 565 25.05 -25.68 9.55
N LEU A 566 26.13 -26.15 8.92
CA LEU A 566 27.49 -25.72 9.26
C LEU A 566 27.69 -24.22 9.00
N GLN A 567 27.21 -23.71 7.86
CA GLN A 567 27.24 -22.28 7.54
C GLN A 567 26.51 -21.43 8.60
N GLU A 568 25.34 -21.90 9.04
CA GLU A 568 24.55 -21.26 10.09
C GLU A 568 25.26 -21.32 11.45
N GLN A 569 25.92 -22.43 11.79
CA GLN A 569 26.75 -22.52 13.00
C GLN A 569 27.92 -21.52 12.97
N VAL A 570 28.58 -21.35 11.83
CA VAL A 570 29.66 -20.36 11.64
C VAL A 570 29.12 -18.95 11.85
N ARG A 571 27.93 -18.62 11.29
CA ARG A 571 27.26 -17.33 11.51
C ARG A 571 26.94 -17.09 12.98
N ARG A 572 26.35 -18.09 13.67
CA ARG A 572 26.05 -17.98 15.11
C ARG A 572 27.31 -17.79 15.95
N ARG A 573 28.39 -18.49 15.65
CA ARG A 573 29.68 -18.33 16.35
C ARG A 573 30.25 -16.92 16.11
N ARG A 574 30.21 -16.41 14.87
CA ARG A 574 30.60 -15.03 14.55
C ARG A 574 29.79 -14.04 15.37
N ASP A 575 28.47 -14.18 15.36
CA ASP A 575 27.57 -13.24 16.03
C ASP A 575 27.78 -13.28 17.56
N GLN A 576 28.05 -14.46 18.14
CA GLN A 576 28.41 -14.61 19.55
C GLN A 576 29.73 -13.92 19.91
N GLU A 577 30.79 -14.07 19.11
CA GLU A 577 32.07 -13.40 19.37
C GLU A 577 31.97 -11.88 19.13
N VAL A 578 31.26 -11.43 18.10
CA VAL A 578 30.97 -10.00 17.88
C VAL A 578 30.19 -9.43 19.06
N HIS A 579 29.13 -10.10 19.51
CA HIS A 579 28.35 -9.67 20.67
C HIS A 579 29.20 -9.63 21.94
N LYS A 580 30.10 -10.61 22.15
CA LYS A 580 31.03 -10.62 23.28
C LYS A 580 31.99 -9.44 23.24
N HIS A 581 32.53 -9.09 22.09
CA HIS A 581 33.38 -7.90 21.92
C HIS A 581 32.60 -6.59 22.13
N GLN A 582 31.37 -6.51 21.63
CA GLN A 582 30.47 -5.36 21.85
C GLN A 582 30.08 -5.22 23.31
N ALA A 583 29.75 -6.31 24.00
CA ALA A 583 29.45 -6.31 25.42
C ALA A 583 30.67 -5.89 26.27
N ALA A 584 31.88 -6.34 25.89
CA ALA A 584 33.11 -5.89 26.54
C ALA A 584 33.36 -4.38 26.33
N CYS A 585 33.15 -3.88 25.11
CA CYS A 585 33.23 -2.45 24.79
C CYS A 585 32.21 -1.64 25.60
N ALA A 586 30.95 -2.08 25.62
CA ALA A 586 29.88 -1.43 26.37
C ALA A 586 30.16 -1.40 27.88
N ALA A 587 30.67 -2.50 28.45
CA ALA A 587 31.06 -2.55 29.85
C ALA A 587 32.24 -1.61 30.16
N GLU A 588 33.18 -1.42 29.24
CA GLU A 588 34.29 -0.47 29.42
C GLU A 588 33.81 0.98 29.32
N ILE A 589 32.90 1.28 28.38
CA ILE A 589 32.22 2.59 28.28
C ILE A 589 31.38 2.87 29.54
N GLU A 590 30.68 1.87 30.07
CA GLU A 590 29.89 2.02 31.29
C GLU A 590 30.77 2.34 32.49
N ARG A 591 31.89 1.63 32.66
CA ARG A 591 32.90 1.95 33.69
C ARG A 591 33.43 3.37 33.52
N PHE A 592 33.79 3.75 32.29
CA PHE A 592 34.26 5.10 31.99
C PHE A 592 33.19 6.15 32.35
N ASN A 593 31.95 5.95 31.92
CA ASN A 593 30.82 6.82 32.22
C ASN A 593 30.59 6.94 33.72
N ALA A 594 30.67 5.85 34.49
CA ALA A 594 30.56 5.89 35.93
C ALA A 594 31.66 6.76 36.57
N THR A 595 32.89 6.73 36.03
CA THR A 595 33.99 7.59 36.54
C THR A 595 33.78 9.07 36.23
N VAL A 596 33.19 9.41 35.09
CA VAL A 596 33.01 10.82 34.67
C VAL A 596 31.62 11.39 34.99
N ALA A 597 30.65 10.56 35.40
CA ALA A 597 29.24 10.96 35.55
C ALA A 597 29.04 12.18 36.45
N SER A 598 29.69 12.21 37.63
CA SER A 598 29.59 13.34 38.55
C SER A 598 30.17 14.62 37.95
N GLN A 599 31.27 14.52 37.19
CA GLN A 599 31.91 15.66 36.55
C GLN A 599 31.06 16.17 35.38
N GLU A 600 30.54 15.27 34.53
CA GLU A 600 29.65 15.63 33.42
C GLU A 600 28.37 16.30 33.91
N GLN A 601 27.79 15.81 35.02
CA GLN A 601 26.62 16.44 35.62
C GLN A 601 26.92 17.85 36.12
N GLN A 602 28.08 18.05 36.77
CA GLN A 602 28.52 19.38 37.21
C GLN A 602 28.78 20.32 36.04
N ASP A 603 29.44 19.84 34.98
CA ASP A 603 29.74 20.62 33.78
C ASP A 603 28.46 20.99 33.02
N ARG A 604 27.49 20.07 32.88
CA ARG A 604 26.16 20.36 32.30
C ARG A 604 25.37 21.38 33.12
N ALA A 605 25.34 21.22 34.45
CA ALA A 605 24.67 22.17 35.33
C ALA A 605 25.32 23.57 35.27
N LEU A 606 26.65 23.64 35.11
CA LEU A 606 27.37 24.89 34.90
C LEU A 606 26.98 25.53 33.56
N LEU A 607 26.92 24.76 32.47
CA LEU A 607 26.47 25.24 31.16
C LEU A 607 25.04 25.80 31.23
N GLU A 608 24.10 25.06 31.82
CA GLU A 608 22.71 25.50 32.00
C GLU A 608 22.62 26.80 32.83
N LYS A 609 23.40 26.89 33.91
CA LYS A 609 23.47 28.09 34.74
C LYS A 609 24.01 29.30 33.97
N GLN A 610 25.10 29.13 33.21
CA GLN A 610 25.69 30.21 32.41
C GLN A 610 24.76 30.62 31.26
N GLU A 611 24.04 29.68 30.65
CA GLU A 611 23.07 29.97 29.61
C GLU A 611 21.87 30.75 30.17
N ALA A 612 21.37 30.39 31.35
CA ALA A 612 20.33 31.13 32.04
C ALA A 612 20.78 32.57 32.37
N GLN A 613 22.02 32.75 32.85
CA GLN A 613 22.60 34.07 33.11
C GLN A 613 22.75 34.91 31.82
N ARG A 614 23.20 34.29 30.71
CA ARG A 614 23.26 34.92 29.40
C ARG A 614 21.88 35.39 28.94
N LYS A 615 20.86 34.50 29.00
CA LYS A 615 19.47 34.83 28.64
C LYS A 615 18.93 35.99 29.47
N GLN A 616 19.17 35.99 30.79
CA GLN A 616 18.76 37.07 31.68
C GLN A 616 19.45 38.39 31.34
N ARG A 617 20.77 38.41 31.11
CA ARG A 617 21.54 39.61 30.74
C ARG A 617 21.07 40.17 29.39
N THR A 618 20.85 39.31 28.40
CA THR A 618 20.34 39.69 27.07
C THR A 618 18.92 40.25 27.15
N ALA A 619 18.03 39.61 27.91
CA ALA A 619 16.66 40.10 28.11
C ALA A 619 16.63 41.46 28.80
N LYS A 620 17.46 41.65 29.84
CA LYS A 620 17.61 42.95 30.51
C LYS A 620 18.14 44.03 29.56
N LEU A 621 19.18 43.73 28.79
CA LEU A 621 19.73 44.65 27.79
C LEU A 621 18.68 45.03 26.73
N GLY A 622 17.85 44.08 26.29
CA GLY A 622 16.72 44.32 25.38
C GLY A 622 15.70 45.30 25.98
N ALA A 623 15.28 45.07 27.22
CA ALA A 623 14.35 45.97 27.92
C ALA A 623 14.93 47.39 28.12
N ASP A 624 16.21 47.49 28.52
CA ASP A 624 16.91 48.76 28.69
C ASP A 624 17.04 49.52 27.35
N TYR A 625 17.32 48.81 26.26
CA TYR A 625 17.37 49.36 24.90
C TYR A 625 16.01 49.88 24.45
N GLU A 626 14.93 49.10 24.59
CA GLU A 626 13.58 49.52 24.22
C GLU A 626 13.14 50.77 24.99
N ALA A 627 13.42 50.82 26.29
CA ALA A 627 13.14 51.99 27.12
C ALA A 627 13.92 53.23 26.65
N ALA A 628 15.18 53.07 26.25
CA ALA A 628 16.02 54.15 25.74
C ALA A 628 15.55 54.65 24.35
N VAL A 629 15.19 53.75 23.43
CA VAL A 629 14.60 54.10 22.13
C VAL A 629 13.30 54.87 22.33
N LYS A 630 12.43 54.44 23.25
CA LYS A 630 11.18 55.14 23.58
C LYS A 630 11.44 56.56 24.11
N LYS A 631 12.47 56.75 24.94
CA LYS A 631 12.89 58.10 25.42
C LYS A 631 13.41 58.97 24.28
N ILE A 632 14.19 58.42 23.34
CA ILE A 632 14.66 59.14 22.15
C ILE A 632 13.46 59.56 21.30
N HIS A 633 12.52 58.65 21.01
CA HIS A 633 11.31 59.01 20.26
C HIS A 633 10.51 60.12 20.94
N ALA A 634 10.31 60.05 22.26
CA ALA A 634 9.61 61.08 23.01
C ALA A 634 10.34 62.44 22.95
N HIS A 635 11.67 62.46 23.06
CA HIS A 635 12.47 63.67 22.99
C HIS A 635 12.35 64.38 21.63
N PHE A 636 12.32 63.63 20.52
CA PHE A 636 12.20 64.21 19.18
C PHE A 636 10.76 64.41 18.71
N ALA A 637 9.75 63.91 19.43
CA ALA A 637 8.34 63.96 19.01
C ALA A 637 7.85 65.41 18.80
N SER A 638 8.19 66.33 19.71
CA SER A 638 7.78 67.74 19.61
C SER A 638 8.47 68.44 18.43
N GLY A 639 9.77 68.20 18.23
CA GLY A 639 10.54 68.76 17.12
C GLY A 639 10.08 68.23 15.76
N LEU A 640 9.76 66.94 15.66
CA LEU A 640 9.17 66.34 14.46
C LEU A 640 7.79 66.91 14.19
N ALA A 641 6.91 67.01 15.20
CA ALA A 641 5.58 67.58 15.03
C ALA A 641 5.61 69.07 14.64
N GLN A 642 6.61 69.83 15.08
CA GLN A 642 6.82 71.21 14.64
C GLN A 642 7.35 71.27 13.20
N ALA A 643 8.34 70.45 12.85
CA ALA A 643 8.90 70.39 11.50
C ALA A 643 7.89 69.86 10.47
N GLU A 644 7.04 68.90 10.84
CA GLU A 644 5.93 68.40 10.02
C GLU A 644 4.86 69.47 9.83
N ARG A 645 4.47 70.19 10.89
CA ARG A 645 3.55 71.33 10.77
C ARG A 645 4.11 72.41 9.85
N ALA A 646 5.40 72.76 9.98
CA ALA A 646 6.05 73.72 9.09
C ALA A 646 6.10 73.23 7.64
N TYR A 647 6.34 71.94 7.43
CA TYR A 647 6.30 71.31 6.11
C TYR A 647 4.89 71.31 5.51
N GLU A 648 3.85 70.98 6.29
CA GLU A 648 2.46 70.96 5.84
C GLU A 648 1.92 72.37 5.56
N VAL A 649 2.33 73.39 6.34
CA VAL A 649 2.04 74.79 6.02
C VAL A 649 2.67 75.19 4.69
N ALA A 650 3.96 74.91 4.50
CA ALA A 650 4.66 75.19 3.24
C ALA A 650 4.05 74.43 2.05
N ARG A 651 3.64 73.18 2.26
CA ARG A 651 2.94 72.35 1.27
C ARG A 651 1.56 72.94 0.96
N GLY A 652 0.83 73.37 1.98
CA GLY A 652 -0.46 74.03 1.93
C GLY A 652 -0.43 75.30 1.10
N GLU A 653 0.55 76.19 1.32
CA GLU A 653 0.78 77.41 0.55
C GLU A 653 1.09 77.10 -0.94
N ILE A 654 1.86 76.04 -1.21
CA ILE A 654 2.20 75.60 -2.57
C ILE A 654 0.99 74.94 -3.27
N THR A 655 0.06 74.33 -2.54
CA THR A 655 -1.19 73.78 -3.08
C THR A 655 -2.31 74.80 -3.20
N GLY A 656 -2.42 75.75 -2.26
CA GLY A 656 -3.43 76.81 -2.22
C GLY A 656 -3.25 77.86 -3.31
N SER A 657 -2.01 78.04 -3.80
CA SER A 657 -1.72 78.82 -5.01
C SER A 657 -2.34 78.25 -6.30
N ARG A 658 -2.96 77.05 -6.29
CA ARG A 658 -3.83 76.57 -7.38
C ARG A 658 -5.13 77.38 -7.52
N GLY A 659 -5.58 78.06 -6.46
CA GLY A 659 -6.82 78.86 -6.48
C GLY A 659 -6.70 80.20 -7.20
N LEU A 660 -5.50 80.81 -7.24
CA LEU A 660 -5.29 82.11 -7.87
C LEU A 660 -5.02 82.04 -9.39
N VAL A 661 -4.67 80.86 -9.91
CA VAL A 661 -4.35 80.66 -11.35
C VAL A 661 -5.61 80.37 -12.19
N ARG A 662 -6.78 80.14 -11.57
CA ARG A 662 -8.07 80.01 -12.29
C ARG A 662 -8.75 81.35 -12.61
N VAL A 663 -8.24 82.48 -12.11
CA VAL A 663 -8.82 83.83 -12.35
C VAL A 663 -8.02 84.65 -13.38
N THR A 664 -6.87 84.17 -13.86
CA THR A 664 -6.06 84.83 -14.90
C THR A 664 -5.95 84.02 -16.20
N LEU A 665 -7.00 83.25 -16.53
CA LEU A 665 -7.14 82.55 -17.80
C LEU A 665 -7.90 83.29 -18.94
N PRO A 666 -8.19 84.62 -18.89
CA PRO A 666 -8.44 85.39 -20.12
C PRO A 666 -7.20 86.12 -20.64
N VAL A 667 -6.10 86.22 -19.89
CA VAL A 667 -4.95 87.06 -20.29
C VAL A 667 -3.91 86.30 -21.13
N VAL A 668 -3.74 84.98 -20.93
CA VAL A 668 -2.83 84.16 -21.77
C VAL A 668 -3.45 83.87 -23.15
N GLY A 669 -4.78 83.84 -23.26
CA GLY A 669 -5.48 83.77 -24.56
C GLY A 669 -5.22 85.01 -25.43
N LEU A 670 -5.07 86.19 -24.81
CA LEU A 670 -4.74 87.43 -25.50
C LEU A 670 -3.25 87.52 -25.88
N SER A 671 -2.33 86.92 -25.11
CA SER A 671 -0.90 86.89 -25.45
C SER A 671 -0.59 85.92 -26.59
N VAL A 672 -1.29 84.78 -26.67
CA VAL A 672 -1.14 83.81 -27.77
C VAL A 672 -1.72 84.36 -29.07
N LEU A 673 -2.82 85.13 -29.02
CA LEU A 673 -3.36 85.84 -30.19
C LEU A 673 -2.47 87.00 -30.65
N ALA A 674 -1.84 87.74 -29.72
CA ALA A 674 -0.90 88.81 -30.06
C ALA A 674 0.41 88.28 -30.65
N VAL A 675 0.95 87.16 -30.15
CA VAL A 675 2.16 86.53 -30.68
C VAL A 675 1.87 85.78 -32.00
N ALA A 676 0.71 85.14 -32.14
CA ALA A 676 0.28 84.57 -33.42
C ALA A 676 0.03 85.66 -34.48
N GLY A 677 -0.57 86.79 -34.08
CA GLY A 677 -0.78 87.96 -34.96
C GLY A 677 0.53 88.63 -35.39
N ALA A 678 1.50 88.76 -34.49
CA ALA A 678 2.84 89.26 -34.82
C ALA A 678 3.63 88.27 -35.71
N ALA A 679 3.51 86.97 -35.48
CA ALA A 679 4.15 85.95 -36.30
C ALA A 679 3.54 85.88 -37.71
N LEU A 680 2.23 86.05 -37.87
CA LEU A 680 1.56 86.14 -39.18
C LEU A 680 1.95 87.43 -39.94
N ALA A 681 2.06 88.57 -39.24
CA ALA A 681 2.50 89.83 -39.84
C ALA A 681 3.98 89.80 -40.28
N VAL A 682 4.85 89.15 -39.52
CA VAL A 682 6.27 88.94 -39.89
C VAL A 682 6.39 87.89 -41.02
N SER A 683 5.56 86.85 -41.04
CA SER A 683 5.55 85.86 -42.14
C SER A 683 5.07 86.46 -43.46
N SER A 684 4.14 87.42 -43.44
CA SER A 684 3.74 88.18 -44.64
C SER A 684 4.81 89.16 -45.13
N ALA A 685 5.65 89.69 -44.24
CA ALA A 685 6.75 90.59 -44.61
C ALA A 685 8.00 89.85 -45.12
N LEU A 686 8.12 88.53 -44.85
CA LEU A 686 9.28 87.72 -45.22
C LEU A 686 8.99 86.63 -46.29
N GLY A 687 7.76 86.53 -46.80
CA GLY A 687 7.42 85.64 -47.93
C GLY A 687 7.49 84.14 -47.61
N VAL A 688 7.34 83.74 -46.34
CA VAL A 688 7.42 82.34 -45.90
C VAL A 688 6.01 81.81 -45.62
N GLY A 689 5.64 80.69 -46.25
CA GLY A 689 4.32 80.07 -46.11
C GLY A 689 4.05 79.51 -44.69
N PRO A 690 2.77 79.45 -44.26
CA PRO A 690 2.36 79.27 -42.86
C PRO A 690 2.66 77.89 -42.23
N GLU A 691 3.21 76.93 -42.96
CA GLU A 691 3.41 75.55 -42.46
C GLU A 691 4.61 75.37 -41.52
N ARG A 692 5.46 76.39 -41.30
CA ARG A 692 6.65 76.29 -40.43
C ARG A 692 6.58 77.02 -39.08
N VAL A 693 5.45 77.64 -38.75
CA VAL A 693 5.34 78.50 -37.53
C VAL A 693 4.71 77.77 -36.32
N PHE A 694 4.00 76.67 -36.53
CA PHE A 694 3.29 75.96 -35.45
C PHE A 694 4.13 75.13 -34.46
N PRO A 695 5.34 74.60 -34.76
CA PRO A 695 6.10 73.81 -33.78
C PRO A 695 6.72 74.62 -32.63
N ALA A 696 7.00 75.91 -32.82
CA ALA A 696 7.70 76.73 -31.84
C ALA A 696 6.82 77.18 -30.65
N ALA A 697 5.50 77.30 -30.84
CA ALA A 697 4.57 77.73 -29.80
C ALA A 697 4.29 76.64 -28.75
N ILE A 698 4.35 75.36 -29.15
CA ILE A 698 4.13 74.21 -28.24
C ILE A 698 5.34 74.00 -27.30
N VAL A 699 6.56 74.29 -27.76
CA VAL A 699 7.79 74.20 -26.95
C VAL A 699 7.81 75.23 -25.82
N GLY A 700 7.30 76.45 -26.05
CA GLY A 700 7.20 77.48 -25.02
C GLY A 700 6.25 77.12 -23.86
N LEU A 701 5.12 76.47 -24.16
CA LEU A 701 4.14 76.03 -23.16
C LEU A 701 4.67 74.87 -22.30
N LEU A 702 5.46 73.95 -22.88
CA LEU A 702 6.09 72.85 -22.14
C LEU A 702 7.23 73.33 -21.22
N ILE A 703 7.98 74.36 -21.63
CA ILE A 703 9.05 74.96 -20.80
C ILE A 703 8.45 75.71 -19.59
N GLY A 704 7.35 76.43 -19.77
CA GLY A 704 6.66 77.13 -18.68
C GLY A 704 6.11 76.19 -17.60
N ALA A 705 5.48 75.07 -18.00
CA ALA A 705 5.01 74.04 -17.07
C ALA A 705 6.16 73.30 -16.36
N GLY A 706 7.29 73.13 -17.04
CA GLY A 706 8.52 72.56 -16.46
C GLY A 706 9.14 73.44 -15.39
N ILE A 707 9.24 74.76 -15.62
CA ILE A 707 9.85 75.71 -14.68
C ILE A 707 9.01 75.85 -13.40
N ASP A 708 7.69 75.93 -13.50
CA ASP A 708 6.81 75.98 -12.31
C ASP A 708 6.89 74.69 -11.48
N LYS A 709 6.95 73.52 -12.13
CA LYS A 709 7.14 72.23 -11.45
C LYS A 709 8.49 72.15 -10.74
N VAL A 710 9.56 72.67 -11.34
CA VAL A 710 10.92 72.72 -10.76
C VAL A 710 11.00 73.70 -9.58
N ILE A 711 10.34 74.87 -9.66
CA ILE A 711 10.31 75.83 -8.56
C ILE A 711 9.52 75.27 -7.37
N ARG A 712 8.37 74.63 -7.61
CA ARG A 712 7.57 73.98 -6.55
C ARG A 712 8.31 72.83 -5.89
N THR A 713 8.98 71.98 -6.66
CA THR A 713 9.80 70.88 -6.11
C THR A 713 10.98 71.40 -5.30
N ARG A 714 11.65 72.50 -5.73
CA ARG A 714 12.73 73.12 -4.95
C ARG A 714 12.23 73.76 -3.65
N ARG A 715 11.05 74.38 -3.63
CA ARG A 715 10.45 74.96 -2.41
C ARG A 715 10.01 73.88 -1.43
N LEU A 716 9.35 72.81 -1.91
CA LEU A 716 9.03 71.63 -1.10
C LEU A 716 10.28 70.93 -0.58
N ALA A 717 11.34 70.83 -1.39
CA ALA A 717 12.61 70.26 -0.95
C ALA A 717 13.25 71.09 0.16
N ARG A 718 13.25 72.44 0.06
CA ARG A 718 13.72 73.33 1.14
C ARG A 718 12.89 73.22 2.41
N ALA A 719 11.56 73.17 2.30
CA ALA A 719 10.67 72.99 3.45
C ALA A 719 10.83 71.62 4.13
N ARG A 720 11.34 70.61 3.41
CA ARG A 720 11.62 69.27 3.94
C ARG A 720 12.99 69.15 4.63
N LEU A 721 13.89 70.13 4.45
CA LEU A 721 15.23 70.10 5.07
C LEU A 721 15.18 70.10 6.60
N PRO A 722 14.37 70.93 7.29
CA PRO A 722 14.27 70.90 8.75
C PRO A 722 13.73 69.57 9.27
N LEU A 723 12.72 69.00 8.59
CA LEU A 723 12.18 67.69 8.94
C LEU A 723 13.23 66.59 8.79
N ARG A 724 13.98 66.58 7.67
CA ARG A 724 15.09 65.64 7.46
C ARG A 724 16.22 65.83 8.46
N ALA A 725 16.52 67.05 8.87
CA ALA A 725 17.55 67.32 9.86
C ALA A 725 17.16 66.75 11.23
N VAL A 726 15.92 66.97 11.67
CA VAL A 726 15.41 66.42 12.95
C VAL A 726 15.28 64.90 12.89
N GLN A 727 14.81 64.33 11.76
CA GLN A 727 14.79 62.88 11.53
C GLN A 727 16.20 62.30 11.55
N GLY A 728 17.15 62.91 10.83
CA GLY A 728 18.54 62.48 10.79
C GLY A 728 19.22 62.51 12.16
N GLN A 729 18.94 63.52 12.99
CA GLN A 729 19.46 63.57 14.37
C GLN A 729 18.87 62.49 15.28
N ARG A 730 17.56 62.20 15.14
CA ARG A 730 16.92 61.09 15.86
C ARG A 730 17.51 59.75 15.44
N ASP A 731 17.59 59.53 14.13
CA ASP A 731 18.03 58.27 13.54
C ASP A 731 19.53 58.04 13.85
N GLN A 732 20.36 59.09 13.86
CA GLN A 732 21.74 59.01 14.33
C GLN A 732 21.83 58.59 15.80
N LYS A 733 20.99 59.16 16.69
CA LYS A 733 20.98 58.76 18.11
C LYS A 733 20.49 57.33 18.32
N ILE A 734 19.55 56.85 17.49
CA ILE A 734 19.12 55.45 17.50
C ILE A 734 20.26 54.56 17.01
N ALA A 735 20.95 54.93 15.93
CA ALA A 735 22.10 54.19 15.40
C ALA A 735 23.26 54.10 16.42
N ASP A 736 23.56 55.19 17.13
CA ASP A 736 24.57 55.19 18.20
C ASP A 736 24.15 54.26 19.37
N LEU A 737 22.85 54.18 19.66
CA LEU A 737 22.31 53.28 20.69
C LEU A 737 22.35 51.81 20.23
N ASP A 738 22.06 51.55 18.96
CA ASP A 738 22.21 50.22 18.34
C ASP A 738 23.66 49.75 18.43
N ALA A 739 24.63 50.60 18.05
CA ALA A 739 26.05 50.27 18.15
C ALA A 739 26.48 49.92 19.59
N ARG A 740 25.93 50.62 20.59
CA ARG A 740 26.17 50.31 22.02
C ARG A 740 25.53 48.99 22.45
N ARG A 741 24.30 48.72 22.02
CA ARG A 741 23.60 47.44 22.28
C ARG A 741 24.41 46.29 21.70
N ASP A 742 24.84 46.41 20.45
CA ASP A 742 25.54 45.33 19.74
C ASP A 742 26.93 45.07 20.36
N SER A 743 27.64 46.13 20.78
CA SER A 743 28.89 46.00 21.56
C SER A 743 28.66 45.30 22.91
N ALA A 744 27.58 45.65 23.62
CA ALA A 744 27.21 44.99 24.88
C ALA A 744 26.82 43.51 24.68
N LEU A 745 26.09 43.18 23.61
CA LEU A 745 25.78 41.80 23.24
C LEU A 745 27.04 41.01 22.92
N ALA A 746 27.98 41.59 22.17
CA ALA A 746 29.26 40.96 21.87
C ALA A 746 30.07 40.67 23.14
N THR A 747 30.03 41.58 24.12
CA THR A 747 30.67 41.39 25.44
C THR A 747 30.00 40.27 26.22
N ILE A 748 28.67 40.24 26.31
CA ILE A 748 27.91 39.15 26.98
C ILE A 748 28.25 37.79 26.34
N GLU A 749 28.40 37.74 25.01
CA GLU A 749 28.74 36.51 24.29
C GLU A 749 30.19 36.08 24.51
N ALA A 750 31.12 37.02 24.61
CA ALA A 750 32.52 36.74 24.92
C ALA A 750 32.66 36.22 26.36
N ASP A 751 31.99 36.86 27.33
CA ASP A 751 31.94 36.41 28.73
C ASP A 751 31.39 34.98 28.83
N PHE A 752 30.27 34.70 28.15
CA PHE A 752 29.66 33.38 28.14
C PHE A 752 30.62 32.33 27.57
N ARG A 753 31.21 32.58 26.39
CA ARG A 753 32.17 31.66 25.77
C ARG A 753 33.37 31.38 26.66
N SER A 754 33.94 32.40 27.29
CA SER A 754 35.05 32.26 28.24
C SER A 754 34.64 31.41 29.45
N ALA A 755 33.45 31.66 30.03
CA ALA A 755 32.96 30.96 31.21
C ALA A 755 32.62 29.48 30.98
N VAL A 756 32.32 29.08 29.74
CA VAL A 756 31.94 27.70 29.40
C VAL A 756 33.05 26.88 28.72
N ALA A 757 34.11 27.52 28.25
CA ALA A 757 35.17 26.88 27.45
C ALA A 757 35.76 25.64 28.12
N ASP A 758 36.10 25.73 29.41
CA ASP A 758 36.70 24.62 30.15
C ASP A 758 35.74 23.44 30.35
N ALA A 759 34.47 23.71 30.65
CA ALA A 759 33.44 22.68 30.83
C ALA A 759 33.12 22.00 29.50
N GLN A 760 33.01 22.77 28.42
CA GLN A 760 32.79 22.24 27.09
C GLN A 760 33.98 21.40 26.60
N GLY A 761 35.22 21.87 26.81
CA GLY A 761 36.42 21.13 26.45
C GLY A 761 36.55 19.79 27.20
N ARG A 762 36.13 19.72 28.47
CA ARG A 762 36.07 18.46 29.21
C ARG A 762 35.04 17.49 28.66
N LEU A 763 33.82 17.96 28.33
CA LEU A 763 32.79 17.13 27.71
C LEU A 763 33.27 16.58 26.35
N GLU A 764 33.89 17.43 25.52
CA GLU A 764 34.46 17.03 24.23
C GLU A 764 35.60 16.02 24.39
N SER A 765 36.45 16.18 25.42
CA SER A 765 37.50 15.23 25.76
C SER A 765 36.94 13.87 26.21
N ASN A 766 35.88 13.85 27.03
CA ASN A 766 35.22 12.61 27.45
C ASN A 766 34.61 11.88 26.25
N ASP A 767 33.99 12.60 25.32
CA ASP A 767 33.45 12.03 24.09
C ASP A 767 34.54 11.53 23.14
N ALA A 768 35.72 12.15 23.12
CA ALA A 768 36.88 11.64 22.40
C ALA A 768 37.40 10.33 23.02
N GLN A 769 37.43 10.23 24.35
CA GLN A 769 37.83 9.01 25.05
C GLN A 769 36.84 7.85 24.85
N ARG A 770 35.51 8.13 24.83
CA ARG A 770 34.50 7.13 24.44
C ARG A 770 34.78 6.56 23.05
N ARG A 771 35.07 7.42 22.07
CA ARG A 771 35.42 7.00 20.70
C ARG A 771 36.73 6.22 20.64
N ASP A 772 37.72 6.55 21.46
CA ASP A 772 38.96 5.78 21.56
C ASP A 772 38.73 4.37 22.15
N ILE A 773 37.86 4.25 23.17
CA ILE A 773 37.41 2.95 23.69
C ILE A 773 36.79 2.13 22.54
N GLU A 774 35.83 2.68 21.80
CA GLU A 774 35.20 1.99 20.67
C GLU A 774 36.22 1.55 19.60
N ALA A 775 37.14 2.45 19.23
CA ALA A 775 38.17 2.18 18.22
C ALA A 775 39.12 1.03 18.58
N ARG A 776 39.35 0.78 19.88
CA ARG A 776 40.18 -0.35 20.34
C ARG A 776 39.53 -1.72 20.14
N PHE A 777 38.20 -1.81 20.13
CA PHE A 777 37.48 -3.07 19.92
C PHE A 777 37.19 -3.37 18.44
N GLU A 778 37.18 -2.35 17.58
CA GLU A 778 36.88 -2.49 16.16
C GLU A 778 37.76 -3.53 15.42
N PRO A 779 39.09 -3.61 15.62
CA PRO A 779 39.92 -4.60 14.94
C PRO A 779 39.57 -6.06 15.29
N ALA A 780 39.10 -6.31 16.53
CA ALA A 780 38.72 -7.65 16.98
C ALA A 780 37.38 -8.10 16.38
N ILE A 781 36.41 -7.17 16.31
CA ILE A 781 35.12 -7.38 15.63
C ILE A 781 35.35 -7.65 14.14
N ARG A 782 36.19 -6.84 13.50
CA ARG A 782 36.55 -7.00 12.09
C ARG A 782 37.20 -8.35 11.80
N LYS A 783 38.22 -8.73 12.59
CA LYS A 783 38.91 -10.02 12.44
C LYS A 783 37.97 -11.21 12.57
N SER A 784 37.06 -11.19 13.54
CA SER A 784 36.07 -12.26 13.75
C SER A 784 35.10 -12.38 12.56
N THR A 785 34.73 -11.24 11.97
CA THR A 785 33.88 -11.19 10.77
C THR A 785 34.60 -11.76 9.54
N GLU A 786 35.84 -11.30 9.28
CA GLU A 786 36.64 -11.77 8.13
C GLU A 786 36.93 -13.27 8.19
N GLN A 787 37.18 -13.83 9.37
CA GLN A 787 37.38 -15.28 9.55
C GLN A 787 36.12 -16.09 9.22
N ALA A 788 34.96 -15.64 9.69
CA ALA A 788 33.69 -16.29 9.40
C ALA A 788 33.33 -16.21 7.92
N ASP A 789 33.56 -15.07 7.27
CA ASP A 789 33.28 -14.90 5.84
C ASP A 789 34.15 -15.80 4.96
N ALA A 790 35.44 -15.98 5.32
CA ALA A 790 36.33 -16.90 4.63
C ALA A 790 35.88 -18.37 4.76
N GLU A 791 35.36 -18.76 5.92
CA GLU A 791 34.83 -20.11 6.15
C GLU A 791 33.50 -20.33 5.40
N ILE A 792 32.60 -19.35 5.44
CA ILE A 792 31.35 -19.33 4.66
C ILE A 792 31.63 -19.52 3.16
N ALA A 793 32.63 -18.82 2.62
CA ALA A 793 33.02 -18.95 1.21
C ALA A 793 33.51 -20.37 0.85
N ARG A 794 34.20 -21.06 1.76
CA ARG A 794 34.62 -22.46 1.56
C ARG A 794 33.41 -23.40 1.54
N ILE A 795 32.45 -23.19 2.45
CA ILE A 795 31.21 -23.97 2.51
C ILE A 795 30.39 -23.77 1.23
N ASP A 796 30.27 -22.53 0.73
CA ASP A 796 29.55 -22.24 -0.51
C ASP A 796 30.19 -22.93 -1.72
N ALA A 797 31.53 -22.99 -1.79
CA ALA A 797 32.23 -23.72 -2.84
C ALA A 797 31.94 -25.24 -2.81
N GLU A 798 31.82 -25.84 -1.63
CA GLU A 798 31.47 -27.25 -1.47
C GLU A 798 30.01 -27.52 -1.83
N ILE A 799 29.08 -26.64 -1.43
CA ILE A 799 27.68 -26.67 -1.87
C ILE A 799 27.62 -26.65 -3.41
N GLN A 800 28.39 -25.77 -4.07
CA GLN A 800 28.43 -25.74 -5.54
C GLN A 800 28.99 -27.02 -6.15
N ARG A 801 30.00 -27.65 -5.53
CA ARG A 801 30.55 -28.94 -5.99
C ARG A 801 29.49 -30.04 -5.90
N LEU A 802 28.78 -30.13 -4.78
CA LEU A 802 27.69 -31.09 -4.56
C LEU A 802 26.60 -30.93 -5.63
N TRP A 803 26.17 -29.70 -5.94
CA TRP A 803 25.18 -29.44 -6.98
C TRP A 803 25.64 -29.86 -8.38
N ARG A 804 26.91 -29.63 -8.74
CA ARG A 804 27.44 -30.07 -10.05
C ARG A 804 27.37 -31.58 -10.25
N SER A 805 27.42 -32.37 -9.17
CA SER A 805 27.31 -33.84 -9.25
C SER A 805 25.90 -34.33 -9.63
N LEU A 806 24.86 -33.50 -9.45
CA LEU A 806 23.46 -33.82 -9.78
C LEU A 806 23.09 -33.53 -11.25
N ASN A 807 23.78 -32.60 -11.92
CA ASN A 807 23.33 -32.03 -13.20
C ASN A 807 23.33 -33.00 -14.42
N ASN A 808 23.79 -34.24 -14.27
CA ASN A 808 24.19 -35.10 -15.39
C ASN A 808 23.14 -36.10 -15.94
N LYS A 809 21.85 -36.08 -15.56
CA LYS A 809 20.89 -37.08 -16.10
C LYS A 809 19.49 -36.54 -16.39
N ILE A 810 19.30 -35.90 -17.55
CA ILE A 810 17.97 -35.81 -18.18
C ILE A 810 17.57 -37.20 -18.68
N LYS A 811 16.31 -37.58 -18.46
CA LYS A 811 15.76 -38.81 -19.02
C LYS A 811 15.61 -38.65 -20.54
N PRO A 812 16.20 -39.52 -21.36
CA PRO A 812 16.05 -39.43 -22.81
C PRO A 812 14.61 -39.77 -23.23
N GLU A 813 14.10 -39.09 -24.26
CA GLU A 813 12.75 -39.30 -24.79
C GLU A 813 12.48 -40.75 -25.25
N SER A 814 13.54 -41.47 -25.63
CA SER A 814 13.49 -42.87 -26.03
C SER A 814 13.05 -43.81 -24.89
N HIS A 815 13.14 -43.39 -23.63
CA HIS A 815 12.83 -44.23 -22.47
C HIS A 815 11.36 -44.14 -22.04
N LYS A 816 10.43 -44.34 -22.98
CA LYS A 816 8.97 -44.21 -22.75
C LYS A 816 8.45 -45.05 -21.55
N MET A 817 9.05 -46.21 -21.31
CA MET A 817 8.70 -47.10 -20.19
C MET A 817 8.99 -46.52 -18.80
N GLN A 818 9.74 -45.42 -18.71
CA GLN A 818 9.98 -44.71 -17.45
C GLN A 818 8.84 -43.76 -17.07
N TYR A 819 7.90 -43.48 -17.98
CA TYR A 819 6.74 -42.64 -17.69
C TYR A 819 5.63 -43.48 -17.07
N PRO A 820 5.19 -43.20 -15.83
CA PRO A 820 4.30 -44.10 -15.09
C PRO A 820 2.97 -44.35 -15.79
N VAL A 821 2.34 -43.30 -16.34
CA VAL A 821 1.05 -43.43 -17.05
C VAL A 821 1.18 -44.25 -18.32
N TYR A 822 2.27 -44.07 -19.07
CA TYR A 822 2.54 -44.87 -20.26
C TYR A 822 2.81 -46.34 -19.90
N ARG A 823 3.59 -46.61 -18.85
CA ARG A 823 3.81 -47.97 -18.33
C ARG A 823 2.50 -48.61 -17.89
N LYS A 824 1.62 -47.86 -17.23
CA LYS A 824 0.30 -48.35 -16.83
C LYS A 824 -0.56 -48.65 -18.04
N ALA A 825 -0.59 -47.77 -19.04
CA ALA A 825 -1.30 -48.02 -20.30
C ALA A 825 -0.82 -49.32 -20.97
N LYS A 826 0.50 -49.54 -21.05
CA LYS A 826 1.07 -50.79 -21.55
C LYS A 826 0.56 -52.01 -20.77
N SER A 827 0.55 -51.94 -19.43
CA SER A 827 0.02 -53.02 -18.60
C SER A 827 -1.48 -53.24 -18.76
N SER A 828 -2.22 -52.20 -19.19
CA SER A 828 -3.66 -52.26 -19.49
C SER A 828 -3.96 -52.69 -20.94
N GLY A 829 -2.96 -53.20 -21.67
CA GLY A 829 -3.12 -53.75 -23.03
C GLY A 829 -3.01 -52.71 -24.15
N TYR A 830 -2.50 -51.50 -23.88
CA TYR A 830 -2.17 -50.55 -24.94
C TYR A 830 -0.82 -50.89 -25.58
N HIS A 831 -0.74 -50.74 -26.90
CA HIS A 831 0.45 -50.89 -27.72
C HIS A 831 0.85 -49.54 -28.33
N ASP A 832 2.07 -49.45 -28.88
CA ASP A 832 2.54 -48.20 -29.50
C ASP A 832 1.98 -47.99 -30.89
N GLY A 833 1.79 -46.72 -31.25
CA GLY A 833 1.29 -46.32 -32.56
C GLY A 833 -0.19 -45.97 -32.50
N ALA A 834 -0.62 -45.18 -33.49
CA ALA A 834 -2.02 -44.81 -33.63
C ALA A 834 -2.89 -46.01 -33.98
N ASP A 835 -2.33 -46.92 -34.79
CA ASP A 835 -3.04 -48.07 -35.35
C ASP A 835 -2.24 -49.36 -35.09
N PRO A 836 -2.92 -50.51 -34.93
CA PRO A 836 -2.26 -51.79 -34.95
C PRO A 836 -1.54 -52.00 -36.29
N SER A 837 -0.36 -52.62 -36.24
CA SER A 837 0.41 -52.91 -37.47
C SER A 837 -0.45 -53.72 -38.46
N PRO A 838 -0.48 -53.35 -39.76
CA PRO A 838 -1.14 -54.14 -40.80
C PRO A 838 -0.66 -55.60 -40.82
N ASP A 839 0.59 -55.84 -40.43
CA ASP A 839 1.18 -57.18 -40.34
C ASP A 839 0.47 -58.07 -39.31
N ARG A 840 -0.18 -57.49 -38.30
CA ARG A 840 -0.87 -58.24 -37.25
C ARG A 840 -2.17 -58.85 -37.79
N GLN A 841 -2.93 -58.09 -38.59
CA GLN A 841 -4.10 -58.57 -39.34
C GLN A 841 -3.68 -59.67 -40.32
N ASN A 842 -2.63 -59.42 -41.09
CA ASN A 842 -2.10 -60.40 -42.03
C ASN A 842 -1.63 -61.67 -41.33
N THR A 843 -0.99 -61.58 -40.16
CA THR A 843 -0.51 -62.77 -39.43
C THR A 843 -1.66 -63.64 -38.94
N GLN A 844 -2.75 -63.06 -38.43
CA GLN A 844 -3.92 -63.82 -38.00
C GLN A 844 -4.65 -64.47 -39.18
N LEU A 845 -4.90 -63.69 -40.23
CA LEU A 845 -5.48 -64.20 -41.47
C LEU A 845 -4.60 -65.31 -42.06
N GLN A 846 -3.28 -65.13 -42.10
CA GLN A 846 -2.35 -66.15 -42.59
C GLN A 846 -2.38 -67.41 -41.72
N ARG A 847 -2.42 -67.28 -40.40
CA ARG A 847 -2.56 -68.44 -39.49
C ARG A 847 -3.87 -69.18 -39.71
N PHE A 848 -4.97 -68.44 -39.88
CA PHE A 848 -6.26 -69.02 -40.21
C PHE A 848 -6.23 -69.74 -41.55
N LEU A 849 -5.75 -69.06 -42.61
CA LEU A 849 -5.59 -69.63 -43.95
C LEU A 849 -4.69 -70.88 -43.93
N ASN A 850 -3.62 -70.88 -43.13
CA ASN A 850 -2.75 -72.04 -42.96
C ASN A 850 -3.43 -73.19 -42.20
N SER A 851 -4.42 -72.90 -41.35
CA SER A 851 -5.20 -73.90 -40.62
C SER A 851 -6.30 -74.56 -41.46
N LEU A 852 -6.60 -74.02 -42.64
CA LEU A 852 -7.59 -74.58 -43.55
C LEU A 852 -7.00 -75.78 -44.32
N SER A 853 -7.82 -76.80 -44.52
CA SER A 853 -7.54 -77.88 -45.47
C SER A 853 -7.53 -77.37 -46.92
N ASP A 854 -6.93 -78.12 -47.82
CA ASP A 854 -6.85 -77.73 -49.24
C ASP A 854 -8.23 -77.61 -49.89
N GLN A 855 -9.20 -78.43 -49.47
CA GLN A 855 -10.58 -78.36 -49.92
C GLN A 855 -11.26 -77.06 -49.46
N GLU A 856 -11.07 -76.66 -48.20
CA GLU A 856 -11.61 -75.40 -47.67
C GLU A 856 -10.97 -74.18 -48.34
N LYS A 857 -9.64 -74.19 -48.55
CA LYS A 857 -8.93 -73.14 -49.29
C LYS A 857 -9.45 -73.01 -50.71
N MET A 858 -9.68 -74.13 -51.39
CA MET A 858 -10.22 -74.14 -52.76
C MET A 858 -11.63 -73.54 -52.82
N LEU A 859 -12.51 -73.90 -51.88
CA LEU A 859 -13.87 -73.35 -51.83
C LEU A 859 -13.86 -71.85 -51.50
N LEU A 860 -13.05 -71.42 -50.52
CA LEU A 860 -12.91 -70.02 -50.17
C LEU A 860 -12.32 -69.19 -51.32
N ALA A 861 -11.33 -69.70 -52.06
CA ALA A 861 -10.79 -69.03 -53.24
C ALA A 861 -11.82 -68.90 -54.38
N ARG A 862 -12.74 -69.87 -54.50
CA ARG A 862 -13.83 -69.80 -55.48
C ARG A 862 -14.89 -68.79 -55.06
N LEU A 863 -15.23 -68.75 -53.77
CA LEU A 863 -16.17 -67.79 -53.20
C LEU A 863 -15.64 -66.35 -53.22
N SER A 864 -14.32 -66.16 -53.04
CA SER A 864 -13.71 -64.82 -53.11
C SER A 864 -13.81 -64.18 -54.49
N GLN A 865 -13.97 -64.99 -55.55
CA GLN A 865 -14.12 -64.51 -56.93
C GLN A 865 -15.56 -64.14 -57.27
N THR A 866 -16.55 -64.68 -56.55
CA THR A 866 -17.98 -64.51 -56.85
C THR A 866 -18.69 -63.57 -55.89
N MET A 867 -18.11 -63.30 -54.72
CA MET A 867 -18.72 -62.47 -53.69
C MET A 867 -18.07 -61.07 -53.61
N PRO A 868 -18.85 -60.02 -53.31
CA PRO A 868 -18.30 -58.72 -52.91
C PRO A 868 -17.39 -58.87 -51.68
N GLU A 869 -16.28 -58.14 -51.66
CA GLU A 869 -15.23 -58.22 -50.62
C GLU A 869 -15.79 -58.11 -49.20
N GLN A 870 -16.79 -57.25 -48.99
CA GLN A 870 -17.44 -57.05 -47.69
C GLN A 870 -18.24 -58.28 -47.22
N GLN A 871 -18.86 -59.01 -48.14
CA GLN A 871 -19.58 -60.26 -47.83
C GLN A 871 -18.59 -61.41 -47.65
N PHE A 872 -17.52 -61.45 -48.45
CA PHE A 872 -16.46 -62.43 -48.31
C PHE A 872 -15.73 -62.31 -46.96
N GLY A 873 -15.49 -61.09 -46.49
CA GLY A 873 -14.97 -60.84 -45.14
C GLY A 873 -15.86 -61.44 -44.05
N ARG A 874 -17.18 -61.21 -44.10
CA ARG A 874 -18.13 -61.81 -43.15
C ARG A 874 -18.16 -63.34 -43.21
N LEU A 875 -18.05 -63.90 -44.42
CA LEU A 875 -17.95 -65.35 -44.60
C LEU A 875 -16.67 -65.88 -43.94
N LEU A 876 -15.52 -65.21 -44.11
CA LEU A 876 -14.27 -65.60 -43.47
C LEU A 876 -14.39 -65.58 -41.93
N GLU A 877 -15.07 -64.58 -41.35
CA GLU A 877 -15.36 -64.56 -39.91
C GLU A 877 -16.24 -65.74 -39.49
N ALA A 878 -17.33 -66.00 -40.20
CA ALA A 878 -18.24 -67.09 -39.87
C ALA A 878 -17.57 -68.48 -39.99
N VAL A 879 -16.69 -68.67 -40.98
CA VAL A 879 -15.91 -69.91 -41.16
C VAL A 879 -14.86 -70.04 -40.05
N ALA A 880 -14.25 -68.93 -39.64
CA ALA A 880 -13.28 -68.92 -38.56
C ALA A 880 -13.86 -69.36 -37.21
N GLU A 881 -15.12 -69.02 -36.96
CA GLU A 881 -15.86 -69.44 -35.76
C GLU A 881 -16.20 -70.94 -35.76
N GLN A 882 -16.17 -71.60 -36.91
CA GLN A 882 -16.43 -73.05 -36.98
C GLN A 882 -15.20 -73.86 -36.52
N PRO A 883 -15.39 -74.94 -35.74
CA PRO A 883 -14.32 -75.85 -35.38
C PRO A 883 -13.71 -76.51 -36.64
N PRO A 884 -12.40 -76.86 -36.65
CA PRO A 884 -11.69 -77.32 -37.84
C PRO A 884 -12.36 -78.48 -38.61
N GLY A 885 -13.07 -79.38 -37.93
CA GLY A 885 -13.78 -80.50 -38.56
C GLY A 885 -15.13 -80.15 -39.22
N SER A 886 -15.67 -78.95 -38.99
CA SER A 886 -17.01 -78.54 -39.44
C SER A 886 -16.99 -77.43 -40.49
N ARG A 887 -15.84 -76.78 -40.70
CA ARG A 887 -15.65 -75.67 -41.64
C ARG A 887 -15.99 -76.04 -43.08
N LEU A 888 -15.52 -77.19 -43.56
CA LEU A 888 -15.85 -77.68 -44.91
C LEU A 888 -17.37 -77.88 -45.10
N LEU A 889 -18.05 -78.49 -44.13
CA LEU A 889 -19.50 -78.72 -44.19
C LEU A 889 -20.26 -77.38 -44.21
N PHE A 890 -19.83 -76.42 -43.38
CA PHE A 890 -20.37 -75.07 -43.34
C PHE A 890 -20.21 -74.35 -44.69
N LEU A 891 -19.02 -74.42 -45.30
CA LEU A 891 -18.75 -73.84 -46.62
C LEU A 891 -19.61 -74.49 -47.72
N LEU A 892 -19.81 -75.80 -47.66
CA LEU A 892 -20.67 -76.53 -48.60
C LEU A 892 -22.14 -76.13 -48.45
N HIS A 893 -22.66 -76.04 -47.21
CA HIS A 893 -24.02 -75.57 -46.95
C HIS A 893 -24.24 -74.14 -47.47
N PHE A 894 -23.30 -73.24 -47.14
CA PHE A 894 -23.32 -71.86 -47.61
C PHE A 894 -23.40 -71.77 -49.14
N MET A 895 -22.67 -72.62 -49.86
CA MET A 895 -22.70 -72.68 -51.33
C MET A 895 -23.99 -73.26 -51.91
N THR A 896 -24.61 -74.23 -51.24
CA THR A 896 -25.86 -74.85 -51.70
C THR A 896 -27.11 -74.03 -51.36
N GLY A 897 -26.96 -72.95 -50.59
CA GLY A 897 -28.07 -72.08 -50.18
C GLY A 897 -29.02 -72.71 -49.16
N HIS A 898 -28.53 -73.69 -48.39
CA HIS A 898 -29.27 -74.38 -47.33
C HIS A 898 -28.91 -73.86 -45.94
#